data_AF-A0A2E6KYD3-F1
#
_entry.id   AF-A0A2E6KYD3-F1
#
_cell.length_a   1.000
_cell.length_b   1.000
_cell.length_c   1.000
_cell.angle_alpha   90.00
_cell.angle_beta   90.00
_cell.angle_gamma   90.00
#
_symmetry.space_group_name_H-M   'P 1'
#
loop_
_entity.id
_entity.type
_entity.pdbx_description
1 polymer ?
#
loop_
_entity_poly.entity_id
_entity_poly.type
_entity_poly.pdbx_seq_one_letter_code
_entity_poly.pdbx_strand_id
1 'polypeptide(L)'
;MATRQYYVPATAITMLIMMIMMSITSGVTSPELPITEPAETEGRQGSSGLSDVDCSGYTFEDLFDYNFALFNIDIGTDWATAEMEATAYVNGSNSATVRENLDGLFDGAPGGDNDWISTDEREAVREIGPMCIEDMETRLGIREGVPHRTNSGVAWNDLEFVEEGIALDEVDLVAPNHPEERTCTNFGASADCKEIPVSATDDLQISLFVKSGESNNMRFDQLPNQGVSNFTLGLNVTNMTNANLVMTFPALQGLRIADFAMEDDGVELVVGQDYNAPEEEFLPDGKLRIYQQVDYDKSNWPVGRNLFIDFTTAVPESNDIPQWTNLKPANNSIIPLVTGTEYLTVAAEELSDWATDSNGWNLDCAFTDSSWQSRQDESGNLLVTSPSGATSSTATCSVVDPFGATAAETLDFTFGQPFTATAAINDGENIAFTVTPTGLVAEMTIGGHAHQDGTMGAMRSAMASSEPITIALPMDGLKPGMVMITGTASANNMMNFDFLFDFGLEKQSLPPIISLRSSFDGKNATWDATGLQFTLQGTVSDPDGEDVAMTLQLCGASATDFTQVGINWEIDVSIATCVMQEITVYDVTITATDESNIASILEVNVADPNTQSIIDDNSNSEDDTSSDENSMLPSISVLATISVALAGAALTRRDEE
;
A
#
# COMPACT_ATOMS: atom_id res chain seq x y z
N MET A 1 -32.82 -95.79 -21.91
CA MET A 1 -32.58 -94.99 -20.69
C MET A 1 -31.18 -94.42 -20.82
N ALA A 2 -31.07 -93.17 -21.24
CA ALA A 2 -29.79 -92.49 -21.42
C ALA A 2 -29.77 -91.27 -20.50
N THR A 3 -29.01 -91.40 -19.43
CA THR A 3 -28.66 -90.39 -18.44
C THR A 3 -27.88 -89.28 -19.14
N ARG A 4 -28.43 -88.07 -19.23
CA ARG A 4 -27.71 -86.88 -19.68
C ARG A 4 -26.86 -86.36 -18.52
N GLN A 5 -25.55 -86.61 -18.58
CA GLN A 5 -24.57 -85.87 -17.79
C GLN A 5 -24.44 -84.46 -18.39
N TYR A 6 -24.77 -83.44 -17.59
CA TYR A 6 -24.49 -82.05 -17.94
C TYR A 6 -23.02 -81.76 -17.60
N TYR A 7 -22.19 -81.65 -18.64
CA TYR A 7 -20.88 -81.03 -18.55
C TYR A 7 -21.07 -79.52 -18.46
N VAL A 8 -20.87 -78.95 -17.26
CA VAL A 8 -20.69 -77.51 -17.11
C VAL A 8 -19.21 -77.23 -17.41
N PRO A 9 -18.89 -76.38 -18.41
CA PRO A 9 -17.51 -76.05 -18.69
C PRO A 9 -16.93 -75.28 -17.49
N ALA A 10 -15.71 -75.64 -17.08
CA ALA A 10 -15.03 -75.03 -15.92
C ALA A 10 -14.94 -73.50 -16.00
N THR A 11 -15.04 -72.92 -17.21
CA THR A 11 -15.09 -71.47 -17.48
C THR A 11 -16.36 -70.79 -16.98
N ALA A 12 -17.50 -71.49 -16.91
CA ALA A 12 -18.75 -70.94 -16.39
C ALA A 12 -18.76 -70.85 -14.85
N ILE A 13 -18.07 -71.79 -14.19
CA ILE A 13 -17.93 -71.79 -12.73
C ILE A 13 -16.90 -70.74 -12.29
N THR A 14 -15.81 -70.54 -13.04
CA THR A 14 -14.88 -69.44 -12.76
C THR A 14 -15.49 -68.06 -13.03
N MET A 15 -16.30 -67.86 -14.07
CA MET A 15 -17.02 -66.58 -14.25
C MET A 15 -18.05 -66.33 -13.14
N LEU A 16 -18.77 -67.36 -12.68
CA LEU A 16 -19.73 -67.21 -11.59
C LEU A 16 -19.04 -66.88 -10.26
N ILE A 17 -17.88 -67.50 -9.99
CA ILE A 17 -17.07 -67.20 -8.79
C ILE A 17 -16.41 -65.81 -8.88
N MET A 18 -16.03 -65.35 -10.07
CA MET A 18 -15.50 -63.98 -10.26
C MET A 18 -16.60 -62.93 -10.11
N MET A 19 -17.83 -63.19 -10.58
CA MET A 19 -18.99 -62.32 -10.35
C MET A 19 -19.44 -62.31 -8.87
N ILE A 20 -19.32 -63.45 -8.17
CA ILE A 20 -19.61 -63.53 -6.72
C ILE A 20 -18.50 -62.85 -5.90
N MET A 21 -17.24 -62.89 -6.33
CA MET A 21 -16.13 -62.16 -5.67
C MET A 21 -16.16 -60.65 -5.93
N MET A 22 -16.74 -60.19 -7.04
CA MET A 22 -16.96 -58.75 -7.32
C MET A 22 -18.22 -58.18 -6.64
N SER A 23 -19.05 -59.01 -6.00
CA SER A 23 -20.27 -58.59 -5.30
C SER A 23 -20.14 -58.58 -3.76
N ILE A 24 -18.91 -58.71 -3.23
CA ILE A 24 -18.63 -58.65 -1.78
C ILE A 24 -17.71 -57.46 -1.41
N THR A 25 -17.43 -56.55 -2.34
CA THR A 25 -16.85 -55.23 -2.03
C THR A 25 -17.93 -54.17 -2.11
N SER A 26 -18.89 -54.24 -1.20
CA SER A 26 -19.80 -53.14 -0.87
C SER A 26 -19.61 -52.86 0.60
N GLY A 27 -18.57 -52.08 0.86
CA GLY A 27 -18.14 -51.60 2.16
C GLY A 27 -17.09 -50.51 1.96
N VAL A 28 -17.27 -49.70 0.93
CA VAL A 28 -16.68 -48.37 0.82
C VAL A 28 -17.91 -47.47 0.84
N THR A 29 -18.16 -46.85 1.98
CA THR A 29 -19.03 -45.68 2.05
C THR A 29 -18.43 -44.64 1.14
N SER A 30 -19.16 -44.27 0.09
CA SER A 30 -18.85 -43.07 -0.69
C SER A 30 -18.96 -41.87 0.25
N PRO A 31 -17.99 -40.94 0.26
CA PRO A 31 -18.19 -39.67 0.96
C PRO A 31 -19.25 -38.89 0.15
N GLU A 32 -20.46 -38.80 0.69
CA GLU A 32 -21.36 -37.67 0.43
C GLU A 32 -20.75 -36.44 1.12
N LEU A 33 -21.09 -35.22 0.70
CA LEU A 33 -20.77 -34.03 1.51
C LEU A 33 -21.35 -34.28 2.90
N PRO A 34 -20.52 -34.43 3.94
CA PRO A 34 -20.98 -34.89 5.24
C PRO A 34 -21.95 -33.87 5.85
N ILE A 35 -23.06 -34.39 6.36
CA ILE A 35 -23.98 -33.68 7.24
C ILE A 35 -23.64 -34.19 8.63
N THR A 36 -22.74 -33.48 9.33
CA THR A 36 -22.27 -33.90 10.65
C THR A 36 -23.26 -33.40 11.71
N GLU A 37 -23.79 -34.30 12.54
CA GLU A 37 -24.40 -33.89 13.81
C GLU A 37 -23.26 -33.58 14.81
N PRO A 38 -23.40 -32.56 15.68
CA PRO A 38 -22.33 -32.15 16.57
C PRO A 38 -21.88 -33.33 17.44
N ALA A 39 -20.58 -33.60 17.41
CA ALA A 39 -19.95 -34.34 18.49
C ALA A 39 -20.06 -33.49 19.76
N GLU A 40 -20.60 -34.06 20.84
CA GLU A 40 -20.64 -33.37 22.14
C GLU A 40 -19.22 -33.01 22.57
N THR A 41 -19.03 -31.77 23.05
CA THR A 41 -17.75 -31.17 23.46
C THR A 41 -17.14 -31.78 24.74
N GLU A 42 -17.70 -32.87 25.25
CA GLU A 42 -17.19 -33.55 26.45
C GLU A 42 -16.14 -34.62 26.09
N GLY A 43 -14.90 -34.19 25.84
CA GLY A 43 -13.81 -35.15 25.64
C GLY A 43 -12.49 -34.61 25.08
N ARG A 44 -12.01 -33.44 25.53
CA ARG A 44 -10.70 -32.92 25.10
C ARG A 44 -9.56 -33.66 25.81
N GLN A 45 -9.17 -34.83 25.28
CA GLN A 45 -7.85 -35.43 25.49
C GLN A 45 -7.67 -36.71 24.63
N GLY A 46 -6.89 -36.59 23.55
CA GLY A 46 -6.00 -37.69 23.16
C GLY A 46 -4.94 -37.85 24.26
N SER A 47 -4.65 -39.08 24.69
CA SER A 47 -3.80 -39.39 25.86
C SER A 47 -2.30 -39.03 25.73
N SER A 48 -1.93 -38.09 24.86
CA SER A 48 -0.56 -37.86 24.37
C SER A 48 -0.17 -36.39 24.21
N GLY A 49 -0.70 -35.45 25.00
CA GLY A 49 -0.18 -34.06 25.07
C GLY A 49 -0.47 -33.17 23.85
N LEU A 50 0.08 -31.94 23.88
CA LEU A 50 -0.15 -30.78 22.98
C LEU A 50 0.12 -31.00 21.46
N SER A 51 0.38 -32.24 21.02
CA SER A 51 0.81 -32.56 19.66
C SER A 51 -0.18 -33.44 18.87
N ASP A 52 -1.40 -33.62 19.39
CA ASP A 52 -2.41 -34.52 18.80
C ASP A 52 -3.82 -33.96 19.07
N VAL A 53 -4.08 -32.75 18.54
CA VAL A 53 -5.41 -32.13 18.56
C VAL A 53 -6.13 -32.59 17.30
N ASP A 54 -6.86 -33.69 17.40
CA ASP A 54 -7.69 -34.24 16.32
C ASP A 54 -8.96 -33.39 16.16
N CYS A 55 -8.97 -32.55 15.13
CA CYS A 55 -10.13 -31.72 14.76
C CYS A 55 -10.94 -32.33 13.61
N SER A 56 -10.75 -33.62 13.32
CA SER A 56 -11.46 -34.30 12.24
C SER A 56 -12.97 -34.33 12.44
N GLY A 57 -13.70 -33.99 11.38
CA GLY A 57 -15.17 -33.94 11.38
C GLY A 57 -15.77 -32.68 11.99
N TYR A 58 -14.95 -31.73 12.46
CA TYR A 58 -15.41 -30.39 12.84
C TYR A 58 -15.36 -29.44 11.64
N THR A 59 -16.32 -28.52 11.60
CA THR A 59 -16.34 -27.40 10.66
C THR A 59 -16.00 -26.10 11.37
N PHE A 60 -15.66 -25.06 10.61
CA PHE A 60 -15.35 -23.73 11.15
C PHE A 60 -16.47 -23.20 12.06
N GLU A 61 -17.73 -23.42 11.64
CA GLU A 61 -18.93 -23.00 12.38
C GLU A 61 -19.15 -23.76 13.69
N ASP A 62 -18.53 -24.93 13.86
CA ASP A 62 -18.60 -25.69 15.11
C ASP A 62 -17.61 -25.17 16.16
N LEU A 63 -16.55 -24.49 15.71
CA LEU A 63 -15.50 -23.95 16.59
C LEU A 63 -15.69 -22.46 16.88
N PHE A 64 -16.21 -21.69 15.91
CA PHE A 64 -16.28 -20.23 15.98
C PHE A 64 -17.70 -19.72 15.80
N ASP A 65 -18.32 -19.24 16.88
CA ASP A 65 -19.52 -18.42 16.80
C ASP A 65 -19.14 -16.98 16.44
N TYR A 66 -19.55 -16.53 15.26
CA TYR A 66 -19.26 -15.17 14.79
C TYR A 66 -20.52 -14.39 14.41
N ASN A 67 -20.37 -13.07 14.31
CA ASN A 67 -21.45 -12.17 13.91
C ASN A 67 -21.41 -11.85 12.42
N PHE A 68 -20.21 -11.87 11.84
CA PHE A 68 -19.97 -11.75 10.41
C PHE A 68 -18.68 -12.47 10.05
N ALA A 69 -18.66 -13.22 8.94
CA ALA A 69 -17.43 -13.80 8.41
C ALA A 69 -17.24 -13.43 6.94
N LEU A 70 -15.97 -13.24 6.57
CA LEU A 70 -15.54 -13.06 5.19
C LEU A 70 -14.63 -14.22 4.81
N PHE A 71 -14.92 -14.87 3.69
CA PHE A 71 -14.11 -15.91 3.09
C PHE A 71 -13.72 -15.47 1.67
N ASN A 72 -12.45 -15.19 1.44
CA ASN A 72 -11.89 -14.92 0.13
C ASN A 72 -11.10 -16.14 -0.32
N ILE A 73 -11.44 -16.71 -1.47
CA ILE A 73 -10.82 -17.92 -2.00
C ILE A 73 -10.35 -17.66 -3.43
N ASP A 74 -9.04 -17.70 -3.63
CA ASP A 74 -8.42 -17.54 -4.93
C ASP A 74 -7.92 -18.89 -5.44
N ILE A 75 -8.53 -19.38 -6.52
CA ILE A 75 -8.11 -20.63 -7.18
C ILE A 75 -6.83 -20.37 -7.98
N GLY A 76 -5.82 -21.21 -7.77
CA GLY A 76 -4.53 -21.11 -8.43
C GLY A 76 -4.59 -21.40 -9.93
N THR A 77 -3.68 -20.79 -10.69
CA THR A 77 -3.60 -20.96 -12.17
C THR A 77 -3.28 -22.40 -12.61
N ASP A 78 -2.80 -23.24 -11.70
CA ASP A 78 -2.58 -24.66 -11.93
C ASP A 78 -3.85 -25.50 -11.82
N TRP A 79 -4.96 -24.91 -11.36
CA TRP A 79 -6.23 -25.58 -11.07
C TRP A 79 -6.07 -26.79 -10.15
N ALA A 80 -5.17 -26.69 -9.17
CA ALA A 80 -4.90 -27.72 -8.16
C ALA A 80 -4.64 -27.13 -6.76
N THR A 81 -4.24 -25.87 -6.66
CA THR A 81 -4.07 -25.16 -5.38
C THR A 81 -5.09 -24.04 -5.22
N ALA A 82 -5.33 -23.62 -3.98
CA ALA A 82 -6.08 -22.41 -3.69
C ALA A 82 -5.51 -21.67 -2.47
N GLU A 83 -5.72 -20.36 -2.46
CA GLU A 83 -5.40 -19.47 -1.37
C GLU A 83 -6.71 -19.04 -0.71
N MET A 84 -6.83 -19.27 0.60
CA MET A 84 -8.00 -18.87 1.37
C MET A 84 -7.59 -17.86 2.44
N GLU A 85 -8.23 -16.71 2.41
CA GLU A 85 -8.21 -15.76 3.51
C GLU A 85 -9.60 -15.78 4.16
N ALA A 86 -9.64 -16.06 5.45
CA ALA A 86 -10.89 -16.04 6.21
C ALA A 86 -10.77 -15.06 7.37
N THR A 87 -11.82 -14.31 7.65
CA THR A 87 -11.87 -13.42 8.81
C THR A 87 -13.23 -13.50 9.47
N ALA A 88 -13.26 -13.86 10.74
CA ALA A 88 -14.44 -13.88 11.57
C ALA A 88 -14.44 -12.70 12.54
N TYR A 89 -15.52 -11.93 12.54
CA TYR A 89 -15.77 -10.81 13.44
C TYR A 89 -16.76 -11.24 14.51
N VAL A 90 -16.36 -11.10 15.78
CA VAL A 90 -17.12 -11.59 16.92
C VAL A 90 -17.33 -10.44 17.91
N ASN A 91 -18.57 -10.24 18.35
CA ASN A 91 -18.93 -9.16 19.25
C ASN A 91 -19.76 -9.62 20.45
N GLY A 92 -19.66 -8.83 21.52
CA GLY A 92 -20.49 -8.97 22.71
C GLY A 92 -20.45 -10.37 23.33
N SER A 93 -21.61 -11.02 23.42
CA SER A 93 -21.72 -12.33 24.07
C SER A 93 -21.03 -13.45 23.29
N ASN A 94 -20.92 -13.33 21.96
CA ASN A 94 -20.27 -14.36 21.15
C ASN A 94 -18.76 -14.36 21.41
N SER A 95 -18.17 -13.22 21.75
CA SER A 95 -16.73 -13.13 22.06
C SER A 95 -16.39 -13.92 23.32
N ALA A 96 -17.29 -13.92 24.31
CA ALA A 96 -17.14 -14.74 25.51
C ALA A 96 -17.20 -16.24 25.18
N THR A 97 -18.16 -16.66 24.34
CA THR A 97 -18.26 -18.05 23.87
C THR A 97 -17.00 -18.50 23.13
N VAL A 98 -16.46 -17.67 22.24
CA VAL A 98 -15.23 -18.00 21.49
C VAL A 98 -14.03 -18.12 22.44
N ARG A 99 -13.89 -17.23 23.43
CA ARG A 99 -12.83 -17.32 24.44
C ARG A 99 -12.96 -18.58 25.31
N GLU A 100 -14.17 -18.94 25.72
CA GLU A 100 -14.45 -20.17 26.49
C GLU A 100 -14.13 -21.42 25.66
N ASN A 101 -14.53 -21.44 24.39
CA ASN A 101 -14.23 -22.53 23.46
C ASN A 101 -12.72 -22.70 23.26
N LEU A 102 -11.97 -21.59 23.10
CA LEU A 102 -10.52 -21.60 22.92
C LEU A 102 -9.77 -21.96 24.20
N ASP A 103 -10.16 -21.40 25.37
CA ASP A 103 -9.55 -21.76 26.67
C ASP A 103 -9.64 -23.26 26.93
N GLY A 104 -10.83 -23.84 26.77
CA GLY A 104 -10.98 -25.28 26.97
C GLY A 104 -10.22 -26.12 25.92
N LEU A 105 -9.89 -25.59 24.73
CA LEU A 105 -9.16 -26.33 23.68
C LEU A 105 -7.76 -26.71 24.16
N PHE A 106 -7.21 -25.91 25.08
CA PHE A 106 -5.88 -26.09 25.63
C PHE A 106 -5.86 -26.79 27.00
N ASP A 107 -6.89 -27.57 27.37
CA ASP A 107 -6.88 -28.41 28.57
C ASP A 107 -5.60 -29.30 28.61
N GLY A 108 -4.68 -28.97 29.53
CA GLY A 108 -3.38 -29.62 29.67
C GLY A 108 -2.16 -28.79 29.25
N ALA A 109 -2.34 -27.62 28.62
CA ALA A 109 -1.29 -26.61 28.42
C ALA A 109 -1.07 -25.79 29.72
N PRO A 110 0.13 -25.22 29.96
CA PRO A 110 0.32 -24.26 31.05
C PRO A 110 -0.46 -22.98 30.75
N GLY A 111 -1.71 -22.89 31.20
CA GLY A 111 -2.65 -21.96 30.57
C GLY A 111 -4.06 -22.44 30.71
N GLY A 112 -4.37 -23.54 30.03
CA GLY A 112 -5.73 -23.85 29.62
C GLY A 112 -6.67 -24.37 30.69
N ASP A 113 -7.95 -24.29 30.31
CA ASP A 113 -9.13 -24.75 31.05
C ASP A 113 -9.19 -24.18 32.47
N ASN A 114 -8.97 -22.87 32.60
CA ASN A 114 -8.92 -22.20 33.90
C ASN A 114 -9.88 -21.01 34.06
N ASP A 115 -10.76 -20.79 33.07
CA ASP A 115 -11.68 -19.65 32.92
C ASP A 115 -10.99 -18.32 32.55
N TRP A 116 -9.71 -18.33 32.19
CA TRP A 116 -8.93 -17.16 31.77
C TRP A 116 -8.14 -17.46 30.52
N ILE A 117 -8.22 -16.56 29.54
CA ILE A 117 -7.42 -16.62 28.32
C ILE A 117 -6.22 -15.68 28.43
N SER A 118 -5.05 -16.21 28.12
CA SER A 118 -3.75 -15.57 28.32
C SER A 118 -3.01 -15.30 27.01
N THR A 119 -2.06 -14.37 27.05
CA THR A 119 -1.17 -14.09 25.90
C THR A 119 -0.29 -15.27 25.53
N ASP A 120 0.03 -16.16 26.48
CA ASP A 120 0.79 -17.38 26.19
C ASP A 120 -0.09 -18.41 25.44
N GLU A 121 -1.37 -18.54 25.80
CA GLU A 121 -2.34 -19.39 25.07
C GLU A 121 -2.67 -18.85 23.69
N ARG A 122 -2.72 -17.52 23.54
CA ARG A 122 -2.82 -16.91 22.22
C ARG A 122 -1.71 -17.37 21.28
N GLU A 123 -0.46 -17.38 21.73
CA GLU A 123 0.63 -17.86 20.88
C GLU A 123 0.50 -19.37 20.59
N ALA A 124 -0.04 -20.14 21.55
CA ALA A 124 -0.38 -21.54 21.32
C ALA A 124 -1.49 -21.72 20.27
N VAL A 125 -2.50 -20.83 20.19
CA VAL A 125 -3.49 -20.82 19.10
C VAL A 125 -2.82 -20.66 17.74
N ARG A 126 -1.81 -19.78 17.63
CA ARG A 126 -1.07 -19.56 16.37
C ARG A 126 -0.17 -20.74 15.99
N GLU A 127 0.33 -21.50 16.98
CA GLU A 127 1.21 -22.65 16.76
C GLU A 127 0.43 -23.95 16.52
N ILE A 128 -0.69 -24.16 17.23
CA ILE A 128 -1.48 -25.40 17.21
C ILE A 128 -2.68 -25.31 16.28
N GLY A 129 -3.23 -24.11 16.08
CA GLY A 129 -4.41 -23.89 15.23
C GLY A 129 -4.25 -24.41 13.80
N PRO A 130 -3.09 -24.27 13.12
CA PRO A 130 -2.89 -24.85 11.79
C PRO A 130 -3.07 -26.37 11.73
N MET A 131 -2.60 -27.12 12.75
CA MET A 131 -2.78 -28.58 12.82
C MET A 131 -4.26 -28.95 12.94
N CYS A 132 -5.00 -28.23 13.79
CA CYS A 132 -6.44 -28.43 13.91
C CYS A 132 -7.16 -28.14 12.59
N ILE A 133 -6.83 -27.03 11.92
CA ILE A 133 -7.49 -26.63 10.68
C ILE A 133 -7.17 -27.57 9.52
N GLU A 134 -5.97 -28.18 9.48
CA GLU A 134 -5.65 -29.21 8.47
C GLU A 134 -6.66 -30.37 8.50
N ASP A 135 -7.06 -30.80 9.69
CA ASP A 135 -8.02 -31.90 9.89
C ASP A 135 -9.49 -31.48 9.66
N MET A 136 -9.76 -30.18 9.52
CA MET A 136 -11.13 -29.66 9.33
C MET A 136 -11.61 -29.79 7.90
N GLU A 137 -12.93 -29.95 7.77
CA GLU A 137 -13.56 -29.97 6.46
C GLU A 137 -13.78 -28.55 5.94
N THR A 138 -13.27 -28.26 4.74
CA THR A 138 -13.46 -26.96 4.06
C THR A 138 -14.88 -26.75 3.57
N ARG A 139 -15.65 -27.84 3.44
CA ARG A 139 -17.05 -27.87 2.94
C ARG A 139 -17.20 -27.40 1.49
N LEU A 140 -16.09 -27.40 0.75
CA LEU A 140 -16.00 -26.97 -0.63
C LEU A 140 -15.56 -28.15 -1.49
N GLY A 141 -16.24 -28.35 -2.61
CA GLY A 141 -15.87 -29.37 -3.57
C GLY A 141 -16.11 -28.90 -5.00
N ILE A 142 -15.22 -29.29 -5.91
CA ILE A 142 -15.36 -28.99 -7.33
C ILE A 142 -15.58 -30.29 -8.10
N ARG A 143 -16.38 -30.27 -9.16
CA ARG A 143 -16.57 -31.46 -10.00
C ARG A 143 -16.80 -31.12 -11.45
N GLU A 144 -15.93 -31.60 -12.34
CA GLU A 144 -16.15 -31.50 -13.77
C GLU A 144 -17.28 -32.42 -14.26
N GLY A 145 -18.06 -31.93 -15.21
CA GLY A 145 -19.08 -32.70 -15.90
C GLY A 145 -20.40 -31.95 -16.07
N VAL A 146 -21.49 -32.73 -16.00
CA VAL A 146 -22.86 -32.19 -15.99
C VAL A 146 -23.16 -31.59 -14.62
N PRO A 147 -24.09 -30.62 -14.52
CA PRO A 147 -24.51 -30.07 -13.24
C PRO A 147 -24.78 -31.13 -12.18
N HIS A 148 -24.14 -30.95 -11.03
CA HIS A 148 -24.25 -31.84 -9.87
C HIS A 148 -25.10 -31.18 -8.77
N ARG A 149 -25.88 -32.01 -8.06
CA ARG A 149 -26.79 -31.61 -6.96
C ARG A 149 -26.75 -32.65 -5.85
N THR A 150 -27.39 -32.41 -4.72
CA THR A 150 -27.38 -33.32 -3.54
C THR A 150 -27.77 -34.76 -3.93
N ASN A 151 -28.77 -34.93 -4.80
CA ASN A 151 -29.25 -36.25 -5.23
C ASN A 151 -28.38 -36.95 -6.30
N SER A 152 -27.26 -36.36 -6.70
CA SER A 152 -26.41 -36.88 -7.78
C SER A 152 -25.51 -38.05 -7.34
N GLY A 153 -25.30 -38.23 -6.03
CA GLY A 153 -24.49 -39.34 -5.48
C GLY A 153 -23.06 -39.37 -6.03
N VAL A 154 -22.49 -38.19 -6.29
CA VAL A 154 -21.15 -38.04 -6.87
C VAL A 154 -20.10 -37.86 -5.79
N ALA A 155 -18.91 -38.38 -6.03
CA ALA A 155 -17.73 -38.07 -5.25
C ALA A 155 -17.19 -36.71 -5.70
N TRP A 156 -17.18 -35.75 -4.78
CA TRP A 156 -16.63 -34.42 -4.98
C TRP A 156 -15.11 -34.47 -4.97
N ASN A 157 -14.48 -33.52 -5.67
CA ASN A 157 -13.07 -33.24 -5.49
C ASN A 157 -12.98 -32.15 -4.42
N ASP A 158 -12.87 -32.59 -3.18
CA ASP A 158 -12.92 -31.73 -2.02
C ASP A 158 -11.65 -30.89 -1.93
N LEU A 159 -11.81 -29.63 -1.53
CA LEU A 159 -10.66 -28.82 -1.18
C LEU A 159 -10.21 -29.24 0.22
N GLU A 160 -8.91 -29.44 0.39
CA GLU A 160 -8.28 -29.81 1.65
C GLU A 160 -7.35 -28.69 2.09
N PHE A 161 -7.30 -28.41 3.38
CA PHE A 161 -6.33 -27.50 3.96
C PHE A 161 -4.91 -28.08 3.89
N VAL A 162 -3.91 -27.19 3.87
CA VAL A 162 -2.49 -27.54 3.91
C VAL A 162 -1.86 -26.90 5.14
N GLU A 163 -1.56 -27.71 6.17
CA GLU A 163 -1.03 -27.24 7.46
C GLU A 163 0.12 -26.25 7.32
N GLU A 164 1.13 -26.62 6.53
CA GLU A 164 2.34 -25.81 6.34
C GLU A 164 2.03 -24.43 5.74
N GLY A 165 0.94 -24.32 4.98
CA GLY A 165 0.48 -23.11 4.30
C GLY A 165 -0.39 -22.19 5.14
N ILE A 166 -0.86 -22.61 6.31
CA ILE A 166 -1.79 -21.83 7.14
C ILE A 166 -1.04 -20.90 8.09
N ALA A 167 -1.48 -19.65 8.17
CA ALA A 167 -1.16 -18.73 9.26
C ALA A 167 -2.45 -18.22 9.90
N LEU A 168 -2.41 -18.05 11.22
CA LEU A 168 -3.51 -17.49 12.00
C LEU A 168 -3.07 -16.20 12.67
N ASP A 169 -3.99 -15.24 12.73
CA ASP A 169 -3.84 -14.03 13.51
C ASP A 169 -5.12 -13.70 14.26
N GLU A 170 -5.00 -12.88 15.29
CA GLU A 170 -6.10 -12.44 16.13
C GLU A 170 -5.98 -10.96 16.47
N VAL A 171 -7.13 -10.32 16.69
CA VAL A 171 -7.21 -9.01 17.31
C VAL A 171 -8.10 -9.10 18.56
N ASP A 172 -7.58 -8.61 19.68
CA ASP A 172 -8.27 -8.47 20.96
C ASP A 172 -8.81 -9.79 21.57
N LEU A 173 -8.28 -10.96 21.20
CA LEU A 173 -8.49 -12.22 21.90
C LEU A 173 -8.15 -12.06 23.39
N VAL A 174 -7.02 -11.39 23.67
CA VAL A 174 -6.65 -10.85 24.99
C VAL A 174 -6.64 -9.33 24.90
N ALA A 175 -7.80 -8.71 25.12
CA ALA A 175 -8.00 -7.27 24.97
C ALA A 175 -7.05 -6.45 25.88
N PRO A 176 -6.34 -5.44 25.33
CA PRO A 176 -5.38 -4.65 26.08
C PRO A 176 -6.07 -3.68 27.05
N ASN A 177 -5.60 -3.63 28.30
CA ASN A 177 -6.15 -2.79 29.37
C ASN A 177 -7.58 -3.17 29.79
N HIS A 178 -7.97 -4.43 29.62
CA HIS A 178 -9.25 -4.91 30.12
C HIS A 178 -9.37 -4.65 31.64
N PRO A 179 -10.54 -4.23 32.19
CA PRO A 179 -10.68 -3.89 33.60
C PRO A 179 -10.33 -5.02 34.57
N GLU A 180 -10.46 -6.26 34.12
CA GLU A 180 -10.14 -7.46 34.89
C GLU A 180 -8.81 -8.12 34.46
N GLU A 181 -8.01 -7.45 33.62
CA GLU A 181 -6.68 -7.92 33.21
C GLU A 181 -5.76 -8.18 34.41
N ARG A 182 -5.06 -9.31 34.41
CA ARG A 182 -4.07 -9.66 35.42
C ARG A 182 -2.84 -10.34 34.81
N THR A 183 -1.76 -10.40 35.59
CA THR A 183 -0.57 -11.20 35.23
C THR A 183 -0.91 -12.69 35.31
N CYS A 184 -0.42 -13.47 34.35
CA CYS A 184 -0.66 -14.90 34.29
C CYS A 184 -0.21 -15.61 35.57
N THR A 185 -1.05 -16.54 36.04
CA THR A 185 -0.84 -17.22 37.32
C THR A 185 -0.19 -18.61 37.20
N ASN A 186 0.04 -19.05 35.95
CA ASN A 186 0.48 -20.40 35.64
C ASN A 186 1.99 -20.63 35.79
N PHE A 187 2.35 -21.86 36.15
CA PHE A 187 3.74 -22.25 36.36
C PHE A 187 4.48 -22.33 35.01
N GLY A 188 5.42 -21.40 34.79
CA GLY A 188 6.21 -21.34 33.56
C GLY A 188 5.78 -20.26 32.57
N ALA A 189 4.78 -19.44 32.92
CA ALA A 189 4.33 -18.32 32.11
C ALA A 189 5.43 -17.26 31.92
N SER A 190 5.41 -16.58 30.78
CA SER A 190 6.33 -15.48 30.49
C SER A 190 6.17 -14.33 31.49
N ALA A 191 7.23 -13.57 31.76
CA ALA A 191 7.22 -12.51 32.80
C ALA A 191 6.30 -11.33 32.45
N ASP A 192 5.96 -11.20 31.18
CA ASP A 192 5.08 -10.21 30.56
C ASP A 192 3.70 -10.78 30.19
N CYS A 193 3.42 -12.04 30.54
CA CYS A 193 2.14 -12.69 30.26
C CYS A 193 0.98 -11.99 30.97
N LYS A 194 -0.08 -11.71 30.20
CA LYS A 194 -1.35 -11.14 30.68
C LYS A 194 -2.51 -12.06 30.36
N GLU A 195 -3.51 -12.10 31.24
CA GLU A 195 -4.73 -12.89 31.05
C GLU A 195 -5.98 -12.08 31.43
N ILE A 196 -7.08 -12.38 30.74
CA ILE A 196 -8.42 -11.81 30.96
C ILE A 196 -9.43 -12.96 31.18
N PRO A 197 -10.56 -12.75 31.87
CA PRO A 197 -11.53 -13.81 32.04
C PRO A 197 -12.18 -14.17 30.69
N VAL A 198 -12.48 -15.45 30.46
CA VAL A 198 -13.17 -15.89 29.23
C VAL A 198 -14.56 -15.26 29.08
N SER A 199 -15.17 -14.84 30.19
CA SER A 199 -16.45 -14.11 30.18
C SER A 199 -16.35 -12.67 29.64
N ALA A 200 -15.16 -12.21 29.28
CA ALA A 200 -14.97 -10.89 28.66
C ALA A 200 -15.73 -10.80 27.34
N THR A 201 -16.42 -9.68 27.14
CA THR A 201 -17.29 -9.44 25.99
C THR A 201 -16.70 -8.43 25.00
N ASP A 202 -15.42 -8.09 25.15
CA ASP A 202 -14.72 -7.24 24.19
C ASP A 202 -14.75 -7.90 22.82
N ASP A 203 -14.99 -7.10 21.80
CA ASP A 203 -15.03 -7.55 20.42
C ASP A 203 -13.68 -8.17 20.05
N LEU A 204 -13.70 -9.22 19.24
CA LEU A 204 -12.49 -9.89 18.77
C LEU A 204 -12.59 -10.23 17.29
N GLN A 205 -11.44 -10.40 16.68
CA GLN A 205 -11.29 -10.85 15.30
C GLN A 205 -10.35 -12.05 15.26
N ILE A 206 -10.69 -13.05 14.46
CA ILE A 206 -9.79 -14.16 14.14
C ILE A 206 -9.67 -14.21 12.63
N SER A 207 -8.45 -14.28 12.15
CA SER A 207 -8.15 -14.32 10.73
C SER A 207 -7.23 -15.49 10.39
N LEU A 208 -7.50 -16.09 9.23
CA LEU A 208 -6.72 -17.13 8.59
C LEU A 208 -6.16 -16.57 7.28
N PHE A 209 -4.88 -16.80 7.04
CA PHE A 209 -4.18 -16.34 5.86
C PHE A 209 -3.27 -17.43 5.29
N VAL A 210 -2.72 -17.16 4.10
CA VAL A 210 -1.57 -17.90 3.58
C VAL A 210 -0.31 -17.49 4.35
N LYS A 211 0.42 -18.48 4.85
CA LYS A 211 1.64 -18.27 5.61
C LYS A 211 2.74 -17.62 4.76
N SER A 212 3.46 -16.69 5.36
CA SER A 212 4.55 -15.98 4.68
C SER A 212 5.60 -16.97 4.11
N GLY A 213 5.85 -16.88 2.80
CA GLY A 213 6.78 -17.73 2.08
C GLY A 213 6.15 -18.93 1.38
N GLU A 214 4.89 -19.24 1.68
CA GLU A 214 4.10 -20.28 1.01
C GLU A 214 3.24 -19.69 -0.11
N SER A 215 2.80 -20.54 -1.04
CA SER A 215 1.99 -20.14 -2.20
C SER A 215 0.51 -20.49 -2.08
N ASN A 216 0.13 -21.32 -1.12
CA ASN A 216 -1.23 -21.80 -0.98
C ASN A 216 -1.44 -22.39 0.43
N ASN A 217 -2.68 -22.38 0.90
CA ASN A 217 -3.10 -23.02 2.14
C ASN A 217 -4.26 -24.02 1.95
N MET A 218 -4.70 -24.19 0.71
CA MET A 218 -5.62 -25.23 0.28
C MET A 218 -5.10 -25.95 -0.98
N ARG A 219 -5.55 -27.17 -1.18
CA ARG A 219 -5.27 -27.99 -2.37
C ARG A 219 -6.46 -28.88 -2.73
N PHE A 220 -6.51 -29.33 -3.98
CA PHE A 220 -7.49 -30.30 -4.47
C PHE A 220 -6.87 -31.08 -5.64
N ASP A 221 -7.50 -32.17 -6.10
CA ASP A 221 -7.01 -32.87 -7.27
C ASP A 221 -7.08 -31.97 -8.50
N GLN A 222 -6.01 -31.89 -9.28
CA GLN A 222 -6.01 -31.03 -10.46
C GLN A 222 -7.18 -31.36 -11.39
N LEU A 223 -7.98 -30.35 -11.74
CA LEU A 223 -9.11 -30.56 -12.66
C LEU A 223 -8.58 -31.01 -14.03
N PRO A 224 -9.04 -32.16 -14.58
CA PRO A 224 -8.51 -32.70 -15.83
C PRO A 224 -8.55 -31.75 -17.02
N ASN A 225 -9.55 -30.88 -17.09
CA ASN A 225 -9.69 -29.88 -18.15
C ASN A 225 -9.40 -28.45 -17.66
N GLN A 226 -8.86 -28.26 -16.44
CA GLN A 226 -8.44 -26.95 -15.92
C GLN A 226 -9.52 -25.87 -16.11
N GLY A 227 -10.77 -26.21 -15.78
CA GLY A 227 -11.93 -25.31 -15.91
C GLY A 227 -12.48 -25.12 -17.33
N VAL A 228 -11.83 -25.65 -18.37
CA VAL A 228 -12.29 -25.53 -19.78
C VAL A 228 -13.60 -26.27 -20.00
N SER A 229 -13.82 -27.40 -19.34
CA SER A 229 -15.10 -28.10 -19.40
C SER A 229 -16.05 -27.58 -18.32
N ASN A 230 -17.36 -27.78 -18.50
CA ASN A 230 -18.33 -27.45 -17.46
C ASN A 230 -17.94 -28.15 -16.15
N PHE A 231 -18.12 -27.45 -15.04
CA PHE A 231 -17.92 -27.97 -13.71
C PHE A 231 -18.91 -27.35 -12.74
N THR A 232 -19.15 -28.03 -11.63
CA THR A 232 -19.97 -27.53 -10.52
C THR A 232 -19.07 -27.30 -9.32
N LEU A 233 -19.23 -26.15 -8.68
CA LEU A 233 -18.77 -25.89 -7.32
C LEU A 233 -19.91 -26.23 -6.36
N GLY A 234 -19.67 -27.15 -5.43
CA GLY A 234 -20.55 -27.47 -4.33
C GLY A 234 -20.01 -26.88 -3.04
N LEU A 235 -20.89 -26.23 -2.28
CA LEU A 235 -20.59 -25.68 -0.96
C LEU A 235 -21.64 -26.16 0.02
N ASN A 236 -21.23 -26.76 1.12
CA ASN A 236 -22.13 -27.00 2.23
C ASN A 236 -22.11 -25.74 3.12
N VAL A 237 -23.25 -25.03 3.17
CA VAL A 237 -23.40 -23.75 3.87
C VAL A 237 -24.32 -23.84 5.10
N THR A 238 -24.62 -25.06 5.54
CA THR A 238 -25.33 -25.33 6.80
C THR A 238 -24.70 -24.58 7.98
N ASN A 239 -25.51 -23.96 8.83
CA ASN A 239 -25.06 -23.25 10.03
C ASN A 239 -24.17 -22.01 9.80
N MET A 240 -23.83 -21.65 8.55
CA MET A 240 -23.09 -20.42 8.25
C MET A 240 -24.04 -19.21 8.36
N THR A 241 -23.95 -18.46 9.45
CA THR A 241 -24.75 -17.23 9.65
C THR A 241 -24.03 -16.00 9.14
N ASN A 242 -24.69 -15.13 8.37
CA ASN A 242 -24.14 -13.85 7.92
C ASN A 242 -22.66 -13.91 7.44
N ALA A 243 -22.40 -14.71 6.41
CA ALA A 243 -21.08 -14.86 5.82
C ALA A 243 -21.05 -14.34 4.37
N ASN A 244 -19.96 -13.70 4.00
CA ASN A 244 -19.66 -13.34 2.61
C ASN A 244 -18.59 -14.26 2.07
N LEU A 245 -18.89 -14.93 0.97
CA LEU A 245 -17.95 -15.71 0.20
C LEU A 245 -17.58 -14.94 -1.07
N VAL A 246 -16.29 -14.77 -1.30
CA VAL A 246 -15.71 -14.24 -2.52
C VAL A 246 -14.82 -15.32 -3.11
N MET A 247 -15.07 -15.72 -4.36
CA MET A 247 -14.25 -16.71 -5.04
C MET A 247 -13.71 -16.14 -6.34
N THR A 248 -12.39 -16.13 -6.51
CA THR A 248 -11.73 -15.70 -7.74
C THR A 248 -11.14 -16.90 -8.47
N PHE A 249 -11.50 -17.06 -9.75
CA PHE A 249 -10.96 -18.10 -10.62
C PHE A 249 -9.83 -17.55 -11.51
N PRO A 250 -8.88 -18.40 -11.94
CA PRO A 250 -7.88 -18.03 -12.94
C PRO A 250 -8.53 -17.47 -14.20
N ALA A 251 -7.83 -16.56 -14.87
CA ALA A 251 -8.28 -16.01 -16.13
C ALA A 251 -8.49 -17.13 -17.16
N LEU A 252 -9.74 -17.35 -17.55
CA LEU A 252 -10.13 -18.37 -18.50
C LEU A 252 -11.22 -17.81 -19.40
N GLN A 253 -10.92 -17.76 -20.70
CA GLN A 253 -11.81 -17.19 -21.68
C GLN A 253 -13.19 -17.87 -21.65
N GLY A 254 -14.23 -17.06 -21.49
CA GLY A 254 -15.63 -17.42 -21.51
C GLY A 254 -16.16 -18.08 -20.25
N LEU A 255 -15.31 -18.28 -19.23
CA LEU A 255 -15.73 -18.79 -17.93
C LEU A 255 -16.77 -17.86 -17.31
N ARG A 256 -17.93 -18.41 -16.96
CA ARG A 256 -19.03 -17.69 -16.30
C ARG A 256 -19.93 -18.66 -15.55
N ILE A 257 -20.85 -18.11 -14.77
CA ILE A 257 -21.94 -18.91 -14.17
C ILE A 257 -22.91 -19.34 -15.27
N ALA A 258 -23.19 -20.64 -15.34
CA ALA A 258 -24.16 -21.25 -16.24
C ALA A 258 -25.54 -21.37 -15.57
N ASP A 259 -25.55 -21.83 -14.32
CA ASP A 259 -26.73 -22.05 -13.50
C ASP A 259 -26.33 -22.10 -12.02
N PHE A 260 -27.28 -21.99 -11.11
CA PHE A 260 -27.04 -22.13 -9.68
C PHE A 260 -28.29 -22.63 -8.96
N ALA A 261 -28.10 -23.31 -7.84
CA ALA A 261 -29.21 -23.77 -7.01
C ALA A 261 -28.76 -23.88 -5.55
N MET A 262 -29.66 -23.58 -4.63
CA MET A 262 -29.47 -23.88 -3.22
C MET A 262 -30.54 -24.88 -2.78
N GLU A 263 -30.15 -25.89 -2.00
CA GLU A 263 -31.02 -26.99 -1.58
C GLU A 263 -30.97 -27.18 -0.06
N ASP A 264 -32.13 -27.39 0.57
CA ASP A 264 -32.28 -27.86 1.94
C ASP A 264 -32.64 -29.36 1.93
N ASP A 265 -31.74 -30.22 2.45
CA ASP A 265 -31.85 -31.68 2.41
C ASP A 265 -32.26 -32.24 1.02
N GLY A 266 -31.72 -31.63 -0.04
CA GLY A 266 -32.00 -31.98 -1.43
C GLY A 266 -33.31 -31.42 -2.00
N VAL A 267 -33.96 -30.49 -1.29
CA VAL A 267 -35.12 -29.73 -1.75
C VAL A 267 -34.69 -28.33 -2.15
N GLU A 268 -34.88 -27.96 -3.42
CA GLU A 268 -34.49 -26.67 -3.97
C GLU A 268 -35.24 -25.48 -3.32
N LEU A 269 -34.47 -24.45 -2.97
CA LEU A 269 -34.91 -23.18 -2.40
C LEU A 269 -35.21 -22.13 -3.49
N VAL A 270 -35.97 -21.10 -3.12
CA VAL A 270 -36.42 -20.06 -4.04
C VAL A 270 -35.52 -18.83 -3.97
N VAL A 271 -34.88 -18.49 -5.09
CA VAL A 271 -34.07 -17.28 -5.26
C VAL A 271 -34.89 -16.02 -4.97
N GLY A 272 -34.32 -15.09 -4.20
CA GLY A 272 -34.94 -13.82 -3.80
C GLY A 272 -35.98 -13.94 -2.69
N GLN A 273 -36.24 -15.15 -2.19
CA GLN A 273 -37.03 -15.40 -0.98
C GLN A 273 -36.16 -16.04 0.10
N ASP A 274 -35.50 -17.14 -0.24
CA ASP A 274 -34.73 -17.95 0.69
C ASP A 274 -33.23 -17.65 0.65
N TYR A 275 -32.71 -17.19 -0.51
CA TYR A 275 -31.31 -16.80 -0.69
C TYR A 275 -31.13 -15.83 -1.87
N ASN A 276 -29.98 -15.18 -1.95
CA ASN A 276 -29.59 -14.31 -3.06
C ASN A 276 -28.79 -15.08 -4.12
N ALA A 277 -29.02 -14.76 -5.38
CA ALA A 277 -28.23 -15.30 -6.49
C ALA A 277 -26.75 -14.91 -6.34
N PRO A 278 -25.80 -15.77 -6.76
CA PRO A 278 -24.40 -15.38 -6.85
C PRO A 278 -24.25 -14.23 -7.86
N GLU A 279 -23.40 -13.27 -7.54
CA GLU A 279 -23.06 -12.15 -8.43
C GLU A 279 -21.71 -12.43 -9.10
N GLU A 280 -21.62 -12.19 -10.42
CA GLU A 280 -20.39 -12.33 -11.19
C GLU A 280 -19.77 -10.97 -11.52
N GLU A 281 -18.45 -10.87 -11.37
CA GLU A 281 -17.63 -9.73 -11.75
C GLU A 281 -16.44 -10.22 -12.58
N PHE A 282 -16.26 -9.61 -13.76
CA PHE A 282 -15.06 -9.83 -14.56
C PHE A 282 -14.03 -8.78 -14.21
N LEU A 283 -12.92 -9.25 -13.65
CA LEU A 283 -11.80 -8.38 -13.27
C LEU A 283 -11.02 -7.96 -14.53
N PRO A 284 -10.40 -6.76 -14.53
CA PRO A 284 -9.61 -6.27 -15.66
C PRO A 284 -8.45 -7.17 -16.10
N ASP A 285 -7.92 -8.02 -15.21
CA ASP A 285 -6.89 -9.01 -15.55
C ASP A 285 -7.45 -10.27 -16.25
N GLY A 286 -8.77 -10.32 -16.46
CA GLY A 286 -9.49 -11.41 -17.12
C GLY A 286 -9.95 -12.53 -16.19
N LYS A 287 -9.73 -12.41 -14.87
CA LYS A 287 -10.25 -13.36 -13.88
C LYS A 287 -11.75 -13.17 -13.67
N LEU A 288 -12.42 -14.25 -13.28
CA LEU A 288 -13.82 -14.23 -12.85
C LEU A 288 -13.87 -14.23 -11.33
N ARG A 289 -14.52 -13.23 -10.73
CA ARG A 289 -14.81 -13.15 -9.31
C ARG A 289 -16.29 -13.32 -9.05
N ILE A 290 -16.62 -14.19 -8.11
CA ILE A 290 -18.00 -14.49 -7.69
C ILE A 290 -18.19 -14.01 -6.26
N TYR A 291 -19.31 -13.33 -6.02
CA TYR A 291 -19.75 -12.94 -4.68
C TYR A 291 -21.00 -13.72 -4.30
N GLN A 292 -20.98 -14.34 -3.14
CA GLN A 292 -22.13 -15.02 -2.56
C GLN A 292 -22.27 -14.63 -1.10
N GLN A 293 -23.40 -14.00 -0.77
CA GLN A 293 -23.82 -13.83 0.62
C GLN A 293 -24.58 -15.06 1.09
N VAL A 294 -24.22 -15.58 2.26
CA VAL A 294 -24.84 -16.74 2.90
C VAL A 294 -25.39 -16.29 4.25
N ASP A 295 -26.66 -16.61 4.49
CA ASP A 295 -27.29 -16.40 5.80
C ASP A 295 -28.20 -17.59 6.14
N TYR A 296 -27.70 -18.48 7.00
CA TYR A 296 -28.44 -19.64 7.48
C TYR A 296 -29.21 -19.30 8.76
N ASP A 297 -30.52 -19.49 8.79
CA ASP A 297 -31.30 -19.35 10.04
C ASP A 297 -31.02 -20.56 10.96
N LYS A 298 -30.32 -20.32 12.09
CA LYS A 298 -29.99 -21.36 13.08
C LYS A 298 -31.22 -22.11 13.61
N SER A 299 -32.44 -21.57 13.51
CA SER A 299 -33.67 -22.29 13.88
C SER A 299 -34.04 -23.43 12.93
N ASN A 300 -33.47 -23.46 11.72
CA ASN A 300 -33.65 -24.54 10.74
C ASN A 300 -32.72 -25.73 11.00
N TRP A 301 -31.75 -25.60 11.92
CA TRP A 301 -30.87 -26.70 12.31
C TRP A 301 -31.69 -27.92 12.80
N PRO A 302 -31.39 -29.17 12.38
CA PRO A 302 -30.20 -29.64 11.65
C PRO A 302 -30.39 -29.82 10.12
N VAL A 303 -31.28 -29.07 9.48
CA VAL A 303 -31.48 -29.17 8.01
C VAL A 303 -30.20 -28.79 7.28
N GLY A 304 -29.66 -29.70 6.48
CA GLY A 304 -28.45 -29.48 5.70
C GLY A 304 -28.73 -28.56 4.51
N ARG A 305 -27.91 -27.52 4.31
CA ARG A 305 -28.03 -26.58 3.20
C ARG A 305 -26.81 -26.63 2.30
N ASN A 306 -27.03 -26.91 1.02
CA ASN A 306 -25.98 -26.94 0.00
C ASN A 306 -26.23 -25.89 -1.08
N LEU A 307 -25.19 -25.15 -1.45
CA LEU A 307 -25.16 -24.26 -2.60
C LEU A 307 -24.38 -24.93 -3.73
N PHE A 308 -24.94 -24.89 -4.94
CA PHE A 308 -24.31 -25.38 -6.16
C PHE A 308 -24.22 -24.22 -7.15
N ILE A 309 -23.03 -24.00 -7.70
CA ILE A 309 -22.78 -23.04 -8.78
C ILE A 309 -22.18 -23.80 -9.94
N ASP A 310 -22.90 -23.82 -11.07
CA ASP A 310 -22.44 -24.48 -12.29
C ASP A 310 -21.73 -23.47 -13.17
N PHE A 311 -20.58 -23.83 -13.70
CA PHE A 311 -19.75 -23.01 -14.56
C PHE A 311 -19.70 -23.57 -15.98
N THR A 312 -19.53 -22.68 -16.95
CA THR A 312 -19.33 -23.05 -18.35
C THR A 312 -18.39 -22.08 -19.05
N THR A 313 -17.72 -22.58 -20.09
CA THR A 313 -16.96 -21.79 -21.08
C THR A 313 -17.64 -21.80 -22.45
N ALA A 314 -18.81 -22.46 -22.58
CA ALA A 314 -19.51 -22.54 -23.85
C ALA A 314 -19.89 -21.14 -24.34
N VAL A 315 -19.81 -20.88 -25.64
CA VAL A 315 -20.13 -19.56 -26.20
C VAL A 315 -21.55 -19.12 -25.76
N PRO A 316 -21.71 -17.92 -25.17
CA PRO A 316 -23.03 -17.44 -24.75
C PRO A 316 -23.97 -17.24 -25.95
N GLU A 317 -25.28 -17.32 -25.72
CA GLU A 317 -26.29 -17.13 -26.79
C GLU A 317 -26.24 -15.73 -27.40
N SER A 318 -25.88 -14.74 -26.58
CA SER A 318 -25.61 -13.38 -26.98
C SER A 318 -24.42 -12.84 -26.20
N ASN A 319 -23.56 -12.11 -26.89
CA ASN A 319 -22.48 -11.32 -26.31
C ASN A 319 -22.50 -9.97 -27.03
N ASP A 320 -22.42 -8.86 -26.31
CA ASP A 320 -22.06 -7.60 -26.94
C ASP A 320 -20.58 -7.63 -27.36
N ILE A 321 -20.21 -6.70 -28.24
CA ILE A 321 -18.82 -6.61 -28.71
C ILE A 321 -18.25 -5.36 -28.07
N PRO A 322 -17.06 -5.42 -27.47
CA PRO A 322 -16.47 -4.25 -26.83
C PRO A 322 -16.30 -3.11 -27.81
N GLN A 323 -16.55 -1.89 -27.36
CA GLN A 323 -16.46 -0.68 -28.17
C GLN A 323 -15.46 0.30 -27.60
N TRP A 324 -14.55 0.74 -28.45
CA TRP A 324 -13.73 1.91 -28.26
C TRP A 324 -14.56 3.18 -28.01
N THR A 325 -14.24 3.95 -26.97
CA THR A 325 -14.90 5.23 -26.70
C THR A 325 -14.29 6.38 -27.52
N ASN A 326 -14.77 7.60 -27.28
CA ASN A 326 -14.18 8.83 -27.81
C ASN A 326 -13.02 9.38 -26.97
N LEU A 327 -12.76 8.80 -25.79
CA LEU A 327 -11.68 9.22 -24.88
C LEU A 327 -10.38 8.46 -25.13
N LYS A 328 -10.43 7.36 -25.88
CA LYS A 328 -9.23 6.61 -26.26
C LYS A 328 -8.20 7.47 -27.00
N PRO A 329 -6.91 7.13 -26.91
CA PRO A 329 -5.85 7.77 -27.70
C PRO A 329 -6.09 7.61 -29.21
N ALA A 330 -5.55 8.54 -29.99
CA ALA A 330 -5.63 8.45 -31.44
C ALA A 330 -4.81 7.26 -31.97
N ASN A 331 -5.21 6.70 -33.10
CA ASN A 331 -4.39 5.69 -33.78
C ASN A 331 -3.00 6.25 -34.11
N ASN A 332 -1.96 5.45 -33.91
CA ASN A 332 -0.53 5.80 -33.99
C ASN A 332 -0.03 6.74 -32.89
N SER A 333 -0.75 6.90 -31.77
CA SER A 333 -0.24 7.64 -30.61
C SER A 333 0.93 6.92 -29.93
N ILE A 334 1.76 7.72 -29.25
CA ILE A 334 2.90 7.25 -28.46
C ILE A 334 2.46 7.12 -27.01
N ILE A 335 2.66 5.94 -26.45
CA ILE A 335 2.40 5.60 -25.05
C ILE A 335 3.76 5.58 -24.33
N PRO A 336 4.08 6.60 -23.52
CA PRO A 336 5.38 6.71 -22.89
C PRO A 336 5.50 5.82 -21.66
N LEU A 337 6.67 5.22 -21.45
CA LEU A 337 6.98 4.37 -20.28
C LEU A 337 8.48 4.30 -20.01
N VAL A 338 8.88 3.84 -18.83
CA VAL A 338 10.30 3.52 -18.57
C VAL A 338 10.60 2.10 -19.03
N THR A 339 11.62 1.92 -19.88
CA THR A 339 11.94 0.60 -20.43
C THR A 339 12.95 -0.18 -19.58
N GLY A 340 13.04 -1.49 -19.83
CA GLY A 340 14.00 -2.42 -19.21
C GLY A 340 13.46 -3.21 -18.01
N THR A 341 12.22 -2.96 -17.63
CA THR A 341 11.47 -3.68 -16.59
C THR A 341 9.97 -3.66 -16.94
N GLU A 342 9.15 -4.32 -16.12
CA GLU A 342 7.71 -4.06 -16.09
C GLU A 342 7.45 -2.65 -15.53
N TYR A 343 6.61 -1.88 -16.22
CA TYR A 343 6.28 -0.50 -15.85
C TYR A 343 4.76 -0.27 -15.91
N LEU A 344 4.24 0.42 -14.88
CA LEU A 344 2.88 0.95 -14.85
C LEU A 344 2.73 2.01 -15.94
N THR A 345 2.19 1.61 -17.08
CA THR A 345 2.22 2.40 -18.31
C THR A 345 1.00 3.31 -18.45
N VAL A 346 -0.18 2.82 -18.08
CA VAL A 346 -1.41 3.61 -18.03
C VAL A 346 -2.16 3.22 -16.75
N ALA A 347 -2.55 4.21 -15.96
CA ALA A 347 -3.33 3.98 -14.75
C ALA A 347 -4.76 3.53 -15.10
N ALA A 348 -5.35 2.74 -14.22
CA ALA A 348 -6.70 2.21 -14.39
C ALA A 348 -7.75 3.28 -14.67
N GLU A 349 -7.67 4.43 -13.97
CA GLU A 349 -8.60 5.56 -14.15
C GLU A 349 -8.59 6.11 -15.58
N GLU A 350 -7.42 6.22 -16.21
CA GLU A 350 -7.32 6.67 -17.60
C GLU A 350 -7.72 5.55 -18.57
N LEU A 351 -7.29 4.31 -18.29
CA LEU A 351 -7.51 3.18 -19.18
C LEU A 351 -8.98 2.77 -19.25
N SER A 352 -9.71 2.80 -18.13
CA SER A 352 -11.13 2.43 -18.06
C SER A 352 -12.01 3.28 -18.98
N ASP A 353 -11.58 4.50 -19.28
CA ASP A 353 -12.29 5.41 -20.18
C ASP A 353 -12.08 5.08 -21.66
N TRP A 354 -11.10 4.24 -22.04
CA TRP A 354 -10.76 4.00 -23.45
C TRP A 354 -11.77 3.12 -24.17
N ALA A 355 -12.41 2.19 -23.48
CA ALA A 355 -13.39 1.28 -24.05
C ALA A 355 -14.51 0.96 -23.08
N THR A 356 -15.59 0.37 -23.60
CA THR A 356 -16.76 -0.03 -22.83
C THR A 356 -17.29 -1.36 -23.36
N ASP A 357 -17.73 -2.19 -22.42
CA ASP A 357 -18.40 -3.46 -22.67
C ASP A 357 -19.28 -3.78 -21.45
N SER A 358 -20.39 -4.49 -21.64
CA SER A 358 -21.27 -4.84 -20.53
C SER A 358 -20.68 -5.91 -19.60
N ASN A 359 -19.73 -6.70 -20.09
CA ASN A 359 -19.10 -7.80 -19.38
C ASN A 359 -17.63 -7.51 -19.01
N GLY A 360 -17.19 -6.25 -19.11
CA GLY A 360 -15.81 -5.88 -18.89
C GLY A 360 -14.94 -6.14 -20.12
N TRP A 361 -13.70 -5.65 -20.10
CA TRP A 361 -12.81 -5.75 -21.24
C TRP A 361 -11.35 -5.65 -20.81
N ASN A 362 -10.47 -6.19 -21.65
CA ASN A 362 -9.04 -6.01 -21.53
C ASN A 362 -8.38 -5.44 -22.81
N LEU A 363 -7.23 -4.80 -22.63
CA LEU A 363 -6.42 -4.30 -23.74
C LEU A 363 -5.40 -5.37 -24.16
N ASP A 364 -5.64 -6.02 -25.28
CA ASP A 364 -4.72 -6.99 -25.87
C ASP A 364 -3.83 -6.31 -26.91
N CYS A 365 -2.53 -6.20 -26.64
CA CYS A 365 -1.55 -5.59 -27.53
C CYS A 365 -0.56 -6.60 -28.09
N ALA A 366 -0.63 -6.84 -29.40
CA ALA A 366 0.32 -7.66 -30.13
C ALA A 366 1.56 -6.82 -30.51
N PHE A 367 2.62 -6.95 -29.72
CA PHE A 367 3.91 -6.29 -29.99
C PHE A 367 4.61 -6.87 -31.21
N THR A 368 5.21 -5.99 -32.01
CA THR A 368 6.07 -6.37 -33.15
C THR A 368 7.35 -7.09 -32.71
N ASP A 369 7.88 -6.71 -31.55
CA ASP A 369 8.95 -7.40 -30.87
C ASP A 369 8.37 -8.31 -29.78
N SER A 370 8.51 -9.63 -29.95
CA SER A 370 7.97 -10.64 -29.03
C SER A 370 8.60 -10.65 -27.63
N SER A 371 9.68 -9.88 -27.42
CA SER A 371 10.27 -9.68 -26.09
C SER A 371 9.52 -8.64 -25.25
N TRP A 372 8.59 -7.91 -25.85
CA TRP A 372 7.67 -7.02 -25.16
C TRP A 372 6.35 -7.73 -24.86
N GLN A 373 5.77 -7.41 -23.71
CA GLN A 373 4.49 -7.96 -23.27
C GLN A 373 3.68 -6.87 -22.59
N SER A 374 2.36 -6.91 -22.74
CA SER A 374 1.42 -6.11 -21.97
C SER A 374 0.49 -7.02 -21.19
N ARG A 375 0.05 -6.56 -20.03
CA ARG A 375 -1.05 -7.16 -19.28
C ARG A 375 -1.78 -6.06 -18.52
N GLN A 376 -3.01 -6.34 -18.12
CA GLN A 376 -3.65 -5.56 -17.06
C GLN A 376 -3.47 -6.26 -15.72
N ASP A 377 -3.36 -5.50 -14.65
CA ASP A 377 -3.51 -6.03 -13.29
C ASP A 377 -4.99 -6.04 -12.87
N GLU A 378 -5.25 -6.61 -11.71
CA GLU A 378 -6.59 -6.68 -11.12
C GLU A 378 -7.23 -5.30 -10.91
N SER A 379 -6.42 -4.27 -10.65
CA SER A 379 -6.92 -2.89 -10.51
C SER A 379 -7.28 -2.25 -11.86
N GLY A 380 -6.91 -2.88 -12.98
CA GLY A 380 -7.13 -2.37 -14.33
C GLY A 380 -6.02 -1.48 -14.87
N ASN A 381 -4.85 -1.44 -14.23
CA ASN A 381 -3.71 -0.71 -14.78
C ASN A 381 -3.08 -1.48 -15.95
N LEU A 382 -2.66 -0.76 -16.99
CA LEU A 382 -1.84 -1.35 -18.05
C LEU A 382 -0.38 -1.41 -17.62
N LEU A 383 0.15 -2.63 -17.54
CA LEU A 383 1.56 -2.91 -17.29
C LEU A 383 2.21 -3.37 -18.59
N VAL A 384 3.35 -2.79 -18.92
CA VAL A 384 4.15 -3.20 -20.08
C VAL A 384 5.53 -3.63 -19.61
N THR A 385 5.91 -4.84 -19.99
CA THR A 385 7.25 -5.37 -19.78
C THR A 385 8.05 -5.21 -21.06
N SER A 386 9.23 -4.61 -20.93
CA SER A 386 10.17 -4.40 -22.04
C SER A 386 11.54 -4.96 -21.70
N PRO A 387 12.32 -5.45 -22.69
CA PRO A 387 13.63 -6.02 -22.43
C PRO A 387 14.65 -4.92 -22.11
N SER A 388 15.67 -5.27 -21.34
CA SER A 388 16.76 -4.36 -20.99
C SER A 388 17.46 -3.80 -22.23
N GLY A 389 17.63 -2.48 -22.27
CA GLY A 389 18.29 -1.77 -23.38
C GLY A 389 17.38 -1.45 -24.58
N ALA A 390 16.10 -1.84 -24.56
CA ALA A 390 15.13 -1.38 -25.55
C ALA A 390 14.78 0.09 -25.34
N THR A 391 14.50 0.82 -26.41
CA THR A 391 14.02 2.21 -26.34
C THR A 391 12.54 2.32 -26.67
N SER A 392 12.03 1.47 -27.58
CA SER A 392 10.65 1.47 -28.02
C SER A 392 10.28 0.19 -28.77
N SER A 393 8.97 -0.06 -28.89
CA SER A 393 8.37 -1.08 -29.74
C SER A 393 6.98 -0.62 -30.18
N THR A 394 6.52 -1.08 -31.33
CA THR A 394 5.15 -0.82 -31.79
C THR A 394 4.28 -2.04 -31.53
N ALA A 395 3.02 -1.83 -31.16
CA ALA A 395 2.03 -2.89 -31.00
C ALA A 395 0.72 -2.53 -31.67
N THR A 396 0.04 -3.54 -32.18
CA THR A 396 -1.35 -3.44 -32.63
C THR A 396 -2.24 -3.92 -31.49
N CYS A 397 -3.07 -3.04 -30.96
CA CYS A 397 -3.92 -3.28 -29.82
C CYS A 397 -5.39 -3.41 -30.21
N SER A 398 -6.09 -4.36 -29.59
CA SER A 398 -7.53 -4.52 -29.65
C SER A 398 -8.10 -4.55 -28.24
N VAL A 399 -9.39 -4.24 -28.13
CA VAL A 399 -10.13 -4.43 -26.89
C VAL A 399 -10.85 -5.76 -27.01
N VAL A 400 -10.68 -6.62 -26.01
CA VAL A 400 -11.23 -7.97 -26.00
C VAL A 400 -12.05 -8.15 -24.74
N ASP A 401 -13.25 -8.71 -24.87
CA ASP A 401 -14.07 -9.05 -23.71
C ASP A 401 -13.67 -10.43 -23.12
N PRO A 402 -14.17 -10.80 -21.93
CA PRO A 402 -13.89 -12.11 -21.34
C PRO A 402 -14.35 -13.31 -22.19
N PHE A 403 -15.29 -13.13 -23.12
CA PHE A 403 -15.76 -14.18 -24.05
C PHE A 403 -14.90 -14.27 -25.32
N GLY A 404 -13.97 -13.34 -25.50
CA GLY A 404 -13.06 -13.19 -26.63
C GLY A 404 -13.65 -12.54 -27.87
N ALA A 405 -14.77 -11.82 -27.76
CA ALA A 405 -15.13 -10.92 -28.85
C ALA A 405 -14.21 -9.69 -28.81
N THR A 406 -13.79 -9.27 -29.99
CA THR A 406 -12.82 -8.19 -30.18
C THR A 406 -13.50 -6.98 -30.80
N ALA A 407 -13.12 -5.78 -30.39
CA ALA A 407 -13.59 -4.55 -31.00
C ALA A 407 -13.33 -4.55 -32.53
N ALA A 408 -14.23 -3.94 -33.29
CA ALA A 408 -14.16 -3.94 -34.76
C ALA A 408 -12.95 -3.18 -35.32
N GLU A 409 -12.43 -2.21 -34.55
CA GLU A 409 -11.23 -1.43 -34.87
C GLU A 409 -10.07 -1.90 -34.00
N THR A 410 -8.87 -1.95 -34.57
CA THR A 410 -7.60 -2.10 -33.86
C THR A 410 -6.81 -0.81 -33.96
N LEU A 411 -6.09 -0.45 -32.91
CA LEU A 411 -5.25 0.74 -32.85
C LEU A 411 -3.78 0.36 -32.79
N ASP A 412 -2.95 1.01 -33.59
CA ASP A 412 -1.50 0.87 -33.52
C ASP A 412 -0.95 1.91 -32.54
N PHE A 413 -0.12 1.48 -31.60
CA PHE A 413 0.56 2.36 -30.66
C PHE A 413 2.06 2.15 -30.70
N THR A 414 2.81 3.21 -30.37
CA THR A 414 4.25 3.11 -30.12
C THR A 414 4.50 3.23 -28.62
N PHE A 415 4.97 2.15 -28.01
CA PHE A 415 5.38 2.14 -26.62
C PHE A 415 6.87 2.46 -26.53
N GLY A 416 7.28 3.33 -25.60
CA GLY A 416 8.71 3.60 -25.46
C GLY A 416 9.07 4.66 -24.44
N GLN A 417 10.37 4.74 -24.17
CA GLN A 417 10.91 5.71 -23.24
C GLN A 417 11.17 7.04 -23.93
N PRO A 418 10.57 8.16 -23.51
CA PRO A 418 10.76 9.46 -24.16
C PRO A 418 12.17 10.04 -23.90
N PHE A 419 12.70 9.84 -22.69
CA PHE A 419 14.02 10.31 -22.29
C PHE A 419 14.63 9.45 -21.20
N THR A 420 15.94 9.51 -21.06
CA THR A 420 16.68 9.08 -19.86
C THR A 420 17.06 10.31 -19.04
N ALA A 421 17.24 10.15 -17.73
CA ALA A 421 17.59 11.26 -16.87
C ALA A 421 18.65 10.91 -15.83
N THR A 422 19.40 11.91 -15.41
CA THR A 422 20.32 11.88 -14.28
C THR A 422 20.12 13.13 -13.45
N ALA A 423 20.33 13.05 -12.14
CA ALA A 423 20.20 14.20 -11.26
C ALA A 423 21.34 14.27 -10.24
N ALA A 424 21.72 15.49 -9.86
CA ALA A 424 22.71 15.75 -8.83
C ALA A 424 22.44 17.10 -8.15
N ILE A 425 22.79 17.23 -6.87
CA ILE A 425 22.79 18.50 -6.14
C ILE A 425 24.23 19.03 -6.16
N ASN A 426 24.46 20.15 -6.85
CA ASN A 426 25.81 20.70 -7.02
C ASN A 426 26.05 21.98 -6.19
N ASP A 427 25.01 22.78 -5.98
CA ASP A 427 25.06 24.08 -5.31
C ASP A 427 24.40 24.07 -3.92
N GLY A 428 23.79 22.95 -3.52
CA GLY A 428 23.05 22.79 -2.26
C GLY A 428 21.61 23.29 -2.31
N GLU A 429 21.26 24.12 -3.29
CA GLU A 429 19.96 24.80 -3.38
C GLU A 429 19.08 24.22 -4.51
N ASN A 430 19.69 23.71 -5.58
CA ASN A 430 18.99 23.21 -6.76
C ASN A 430 19.42 21.78 -7.09
N ILE A 431 18.46 21.00 -7.59
CA ILE A 431 18.75 19.74 -8.27
C ILE A 431 19.03 20.05 -9.74
N ALA A 432 20.24 19.72 -10.20
CA ALA A 432 20.60 19.73 -11.62
C ALA A 432 20.01 18.47 -12.27
N PHE A 433 18.82 18.59 -12.85
CA PHE A 433 18.11 17.52 -13.54
C PHE A 433 18.48 17.51 -15.02
N THR A 434 19.33 16.58 -15.43
CA THR A 434 19.77 16.43 -16.82
C THR A 434 18.91 15.39 -17.53
N VAL A 435 18.21 15.82 -18.58
CA VAL A 435 17.37 15.00 -19.44
C VAL A 435 18.10 14.75 -20.75
N THR A 436 18.22 13.49 -21.15
CA THR A 436 18.73 13.06 -22.45
C THR A 436 17.60 12.40 -23.28
N PRO A 437 17.08 13.07 -24.32
CA PRO A 437 16.06 12.52 -25.21
C PRO A 437 16.51 11.21 -25.86
N THR A 438 15.61 10.22 -25.96
CA THR A 438 15.90 8.94 -26.64
C THR A 438 15.74 9.01 -28.16
N GLY A 439 15.08 10.06 -28.66
CA GLY A 439 14.65 10.19 -30.05
C GLY A 439 13.28 9.57 -30.35
N LEU A 440 12.53 9.11 -29.33
CA LEU A 440 11.15 8.63 -29.49
C LEU A 440 10.23 9.70 -30.10
N VAL A 441 10.40 10.95 -29.67
CA VAL A 441 9.71 12.13 -30.18
C VAL A 441 10.74 13.16 -30.65
N ALA A 442 10.37 13.97 -31.64
CA ALA A 442 11.28 14.98 -32.20
C ALA A 442 11.57 16.11 -31.21
N GLU A 443 10.54 16.56 -30.49
CA GLU A 443 10.61 17.60 -29.47
C GLU A 443 9.58 17.29 -28.38
N MET A 444 9.92 17.57 -27.13
CA MET A 444 9.03 17.43 -25.98
C MET A 444 9.21 18.59 -24.99
N THR A 445 8.14 18.92 -24.28
CA THR A 445 8.19 19.82 -23.13
C THR A 445 8.22 18.99 -21.87
N ILE A 446 9.25 19.18 -21.06
CA ILE A 446 9.42 18.49 -19.79
C ILE A 446 9.32 19.51 -18.68
N GLY A 447 8.43 19.25 -17.73
CA GLY A 447 8.31 19.99 -16.49
C GLY A 447 8.65 19.10 -15.31
N GLY A 448 9.34 19.64 -14.31
CA GLY A 448 9.67 18.92 -13.09
C GLY A 448 9.81 19.85 -11.91
N HIS A 449 9.78 19.28 -10.71
CA HIS A 449 10.10 19.94 -9.45
C HIS A 449 10.68 18.92 -8.47
N ALA A 450 11.42 19.44 -7.50
CA ALA A 450 11.85 18.68 -6.33
C ALA A 450 10.62 18.34 -5.47
N HIS A 451 10.57 17.12 -4.93
CA HIS A 451 9.44 16.59 -4.17
C HIS A 451 9.93 15.89 -2.89
N GLN A 452 9.31 16.22 -1.76
CA GLN A 452 9.59 15.62 -0.46
C GLN A 452 8.33 15.65 0.42
N ASP A 453 7.89 14.49 0.90
CA ASP A 453 6.79 14.33 1.89
C ASP A 453 5.56 15.23 1.64
N GLY A 454 5.05 15.22 0.40
CA GLY A 454 3.89 16.00 -0.01
C GLY A 454 4.16 17.50 -0.23
N THR A 455 5.37 17.97 0.03
CA THR A 455 5.84 19.31 -0.31
C THR A 455 6.55 19.29 -1.66
N MET A 456 6.33 20.34 -2.45
CA MET A 456 6.84 20.47 -3.81
C MET A 456 7.59 21.79 -3.96
N GLY A 457 8.79 21.72 -4.50
CA GLY A 457 9.54 22.89 -4.94
C GLY A 457 8.90 23.56 -6.15
N ALA A 458 9.46 24.69 -6.55
CA ALA A 458 8.95 25.43 -7.71
C ALA A 458 9.13 24.63 -9.01
N MET A 459 8.05 24.46 -9.78
CA MET A 459 8.11 23.80 -11.08
C MET A 459 8.95 24.60 -12.08
N ARG A 460 9.80 23.89 -12.80
CA ARG A 460 10.56 24.40 -13.95
C ARG A 460 10.25 23.53 -15.15
N SER A 461 10.16 24.18 -16.31
CA SER A 461 9.96 23.49 -17.57
C SER A 461 10.98 23.93 -18.61
N ALA A 462 11.29 23.00 -19.51
CA ALA A 462 12.18 23.23 -20.63
C ALA A 462 11.74 22.37 -21.82
N MET A 463 12.13 22.82 -23.01
CA MET A 463 11.95 22.06 -24.24
C MET A 463 13.20 21.23 -24.52
N ALA A 464 13.04 19.93 -24.70
CA ALA A 464 14.08 19.00 -25.07
C ALA A 464 13.86 18.51 -26.50
N SER A 465 14.92 18.46 -27.30
CA SER A 465 14.87 17.99 -28.69
C SER A 465 15.82 16.81 -28.90
N SER A 466 17.01 17.02 -29.44
CA SER A 466 18.00 15.95 -29.69
C SER A 466 19.20 15.96 -28.74
N GLU A 467 19.49 17.09 -28.11
CA GLU A 467 20.63 17.24 -27.21
C GLU A 467 20.20 17.17 -25.74
N PRO A 468 21.07 16.70 -24.84
CA PRO A 468 20.80 16.75 -23.41
C PRO A 468 20.58 18.18 -22.92
N ILE A 469 19.57 18.36 -22.08
CA ILE A 469 19.27 19.63 -21.40
C ILE A 469 19.40 19.44 -19.90
N THR A 470 19.80 20.50 -19.17
CA THR A 470 19.81 20.48 -17.70
C THR A 470 18.87 21.55 -17.18
N ILE A 471 17.94 21.13 -16.33
CA ILE A 471 16.95 21.98 -15.67
C ILE A 471 17.39 22.10 -14.20
N ALA A 472 17.56 23.34 -13.71
CA ALA A 472 17.82 23.57 -12.29
C ALA A 472 16.46 23.60 -11.55
N LEU A 473 16.18 22.57 -10.76
CA LEU A 473 14.96 22.45 -9.97
C LEU A 473 15.21 23.01 -8.56
N PRO A 474 14.57 24.13 -8.18
CA PRO A 474 14.76 24.70 -6.84
C PRO A 474 14.20 23.80 -5.76
N MET A 475 14.91 23.71 -4.64
CA MET A 475 14.49 23.00 -3.43
C MET A 475 14.03 23.94 -2.32
N ASP A 476 13.72 25.20 -2.66
CA ASP A 476 13.24 26.21 -1.71
C ASP A 476 12.00 25.70 -0.94
N GLY A 477 12.04 25.80 0.39
CA GLY A 477 10.96 25.35 1.26
C GLY A 477 10.88 23.83 1.47
N LEU A 478 11.83 23.05 0.93
CA LEU A 478 12.02 21.66 1.30
C LEU A 478 12.95 21.56 2.50
N LYS A 479 12.65 20.62 3.40
CA LYS A 479 13.47 20.34 4.57
C LYS A 479 14.69 19.49 4.20
N PRO A 480 15.72 19.45 5.06
CA PRO A 480 16.82 18.50 4.87
C PRO A 480 16.31 17.06 4.87
N GLY A 481 16.96 16.20 4.09
CA GLY A 481 16.58 14.79 3.94
C GLY A 481 16.40 14.35 2.48
N MET A 482 15.81 13.17 2.27
CA MET A 482 15.65 12.60 0.92
C MET A 482 14.74 13.47 0.06
N VAL A 483 15.13 13.65 -1.21
CA VAL A 483 14.36 14.44 -2.18
C VAL A 483 14.27 13.66 -3.49
N MET A 484 13.05 13.56 -4.02
CA MET A 484 12.75 12.96 -5.31
C MET A 484 12.46 14.03 -6.36
N ILE A 485 12.38 13.63 -7.63
CA ILE A 485 11.97 14.51 -8.72
C ILE A 485 10.66 13.99 -9.27
N THR A 486 9.64 14.83 -9.28
CA THR A 486 8.36 14.51 -9.92
C THR A 486 8.07 15.51 -11.02
N GLY A 487 7.38 15.06 -12.06
CA GLY A 487 7.15 15.89 -13.23
C GLY A 487 6.30 15.24 -14.29
N THR A 488 6.13 15.97 -15.38
CA THR A 488 5.35 15.56 -16.54
C THR A 488 6.10 15.92 -17.82
N ALA A 489 6.08 15.03 -18.80
CA ALA A 489 6.60 15.29 -20.14
C ALA A 489 5.49 15.13 -21.18
N SER A 490 5.38 16.10 -22.08
CA SER A 490 4.37 16.11 -23.14
C SER A 490 5.00 16.39 -24.49
N ALA A 491 4.45 15.78 -25.53
CA ALA A 491 4.89 15.95 -26.91
C ALA A 491 3.70 15.79 -27.86
N ASN A 492 3.86 16.20 -29.11
CA ASN A 492 2.82 16.00 -30.10
C ASN A 492 2.60 14.51 -30.37
N ASN A 493 1.34 14.07 -30.39
CA ASN A 493 0.95 12.67 -30.59
C ASN A 493 1.53 11.69 -29.54
N MET A 494 1.88 12.19 -28.35
CA MET A 494 2.30 11.39 -27.20
C MET A 494 1.34 11.66 -26.05
N MET A 495 0.95 10.62 -25.30
CA MET A 495 0.26 10.80 -24.03
C MET A 495 1.18 11.51 -23.03
N ASN A 496 0.61 12.14 -22.01
CA ASN A 496 1.46 12.75 -20.98
C ASN A 496 2.23 11.65 -20.25
N PHE A 497 3.53 11.87 -20.07
CA PHE A 497 4.39 10.98 -19.30
C PHE A 497 4.60 11.59 -17.93
N ASP A 498 3.83 11.13 -16.95
CA ASP A 498 4.00 11.52 -15.56
C ASP A 498 5.03 10.60 -14.91
N PHE A 499 5.98 11.20 -14.18
CA PHE A 499 7.10 10.46 -13.59
C PHE A 499 7.39 10.93 -12.17
N LEU A 500 7.80 9.97 -11.33
CA LEU A 500 8.43 10.17 -10.04
C LEU A 500 9.72 9.38 -10.03
N PHE A 501 10.86 10.07 -9.95
CA PHE A 501 12.18 9.46 -9.97
C PHE A 501 12.89 9.68 -8.64
N ASP A 502 13.36 8.58 -8.06
CA ASP A 502 14.30 8.57 -6.96
C ASP A 502 15.73 8.35 -7.49
N PHE A 503 16.58 9.35 -7.28
CA PHE A 503 18.00 9.32 -7.62
C PHE A 503 18.90 9.14 -6.38
N GLY A 504 18.32 8.89 -5.20
CA GLY A 504 19.03 8.81 -3.92
C GLY A 504 19.63 10.15 -3.50
N LEU A 505 18.93 11.26 -3.79
CA LEU A 505 19.40 12.60 -3.47
C LEU A 505 18.98 13.00 -2.05
N GLU A 506 19.88 13.68 -1.35
CA GLU A 506 19.63 14.17 0.00
C GLU A 506 19.96 15.67 0.06
N LYS A 507 18.95 16.47 0.39
CA LYS A 507 19.12 17.90 0.65
C LYS A 507 19.81 18.09 1.98
N GLN A 508 20.90 18.85 1.96
CA GLN A 508 21.61 19.27 3.16
C GLN A 508 20.94 20.50 3.76
N SER A 509 21.09 20.67 5.07
CA SER A 509 20.61 21.86 5.78
C SER A 509 21.46 23.09 5.41
N LEU A 510 20.77 24.21 5.16
CA LEU A 510 21.36 25.52 4.92
C LEU A 510 21.34 26.36 6.22
N PRO A 511 22.43 27.09 6.55
CA PRO A 511 22.49 27.87 7.78
C PRO A 511 21.40 28.95 7.84
N PRO A 512 20.85 29.25 9.04
CA PRO A 512 19.86 30.31 9.21
C PRO A 512 20.40 31.69 8.79
N ILE A 513 19.54 32.56 8.29
CA ILE A 513 19.88 33.94 7.95
C ILE A 513 19.48 34.86 9.10
N ILE A 514 20.47 35.48 9.74
CA ILE A 514 20.29 36.44 10.83
C ILE A 514 20.64 37.88 10.38
N SER A 515 19.83 38.85 10.76
CA SER A 515 20.06 40.27 10.50
C SER A 515 19.80 41.14 11.73
N LEU A 516 20.50 42.27 11.84
CA LEU A 516 20.28 43.29 12.87
C LEU A 516 19.44 44.44 12.32
N ARG A 517 18.46 44.89 13.10
CA ARG A 517 17.69 46.10 12.81
C ARG A 517 18.25 47.28 13.59
N SER A 518 18.76 48.29 12.90
CA SER A 518 19.22 49.53 13.53
C SER A 518 18.04 50.34 14.09
N SER A 519 18.29 51.03 15.20
CA SER A 519 17.35 51.97 15.81
C SER A 519 17.17 53.23 14.95
N PHE A 520 16.14 54.03 15.26
CA PHE A 520 15.77 55.22 14.48
C PHE A 520 16.88 56.29 14.42
N ASP A 521 17.81 56.29 15.37
CA ASP A 521 19.00 57.14 15.43
C ASP A 521 20.22 56.55 14.69
N GLY A 522 20.05 55.44 13.97
CA GLY A 522 21.08 54.78 13.18
C GLY A 522 22.10 53.99 13.99
N LYS A 523 21.82 53.73 15.28
CA LYS A 523 22.67 52.92 16.15
C LYS A 523 22.26 51.44 16.10
N ASN A 524 23.18 50.57 16.50
CA ASN A 524 22.99 49.12 16.51
C ASN A 524 22.18 48.61 17.71
N ALA A 525 22.04 49.41 18.77
CA ALA A 525 21.37 49.03 20.01
C ALA A 525 20.66 50.23 20.65
N THR A 526 19.60 49.96 21.42
CA THR A 526 18.90 50.97 22.21
C THR A 526 19.26 50.80 23.68
N TRP A 527 19.85 51.82 24.31
CA TRP A 527 20.23 51.78 25.72
C TRP A 527 19.08 52.14 26.65
N ASP A 528 19.03 51.47 27.79
CA ASP A 528 18.15 51.83 28.88
C ASP A 528 18.60 53.13 29.57
N ALA A 529 17.75 53.73 30.40
CA ALA A 529 18.05 55.00 31.05
C ALA A 529 19.22 54.92 32.04
N THR A 530 19.61 53.72 32.47
CA THR A 530 20.74 53.51 33.39
C THR A 530 22.08 53.35 32.67
N GLY A 531 22.06 53.05 31.36
CA GLY A 531 23.26 52.76 30.58
C GLY A 531 23.91 51.42 30.96
N LEU A 532 23.17 50.52 31.63
CA LEU A 532 23.65 49.22 32.10
C LEU A 532 23.00 48.05 31.34
N GLN A 533 21.99 48.35 30.51
CA GLN A 533 21.30 47.38 29.67
C GLN A 533 21.03 47.98 28.30
N PHE A 534 21.13 47.17 27.25
CA PHE A 534 20.75 47.58 25.90
C PHE A 534 19.92 46.50 25.23
N THR A 535 19.01 46.92 24.36
CA THR A 535 18.13 46.04 23.58
C THR A 535 18.67 45.92 22.16
N LEU A 536 18.77 44.69 21.67
CA LEU A 536 19.03 44.36 20.27
C LEU A 536 17.76 43.79 19.64
N GLN A 537 17.50 44.17 18.39
CA GLN A 537 16.36 43.69 17.61
C GLN A 537 16.83 43.34 16.20
N GLY A 538 16.17 42.37 15.58
CA GLY A 538 16.53 41.95 14.23
C GLY A 538 15.56 40.95 13.64
N THR A 539 15.99 40.30 12.56
CA THR A 539 15.26 39.18 11.97
C THR A 539 16.10 37.90 11.91
N VAL A 540 15.44 36.76 12.00
CA VAL A 540 16.03 35.43 11.81
C VAL A 540 15.07 34.60 10.96
N SER A 541 15.60 33.87 9.99
CA SER A 541 14.81 32.96 9.15
C SER A 541 15.69 31.81 8.70
N ASP A 542 15.16 30.60 8.76
CA ASP A 542 15.79 29.43 8.15
C ASP A 542 15.34 29.29 6.69
N PRO A 543 16.25 29.07 5.72
CA PRO A 543 15.88 28.85 4.31
C PRO A 543 15.08 27.56 4.07
N ASP A 544 15.24 26.56 4.95
CA ASP A 544 14.71 25.21 4.80
C ASP A 544 13.42 24.99 5.61
N GLY A 545 13.04 26.00 6.41
CA GLY A 545 11.87 25.98 7.27
C GLY A 545 12.07 25.18 8.56
N GLU A 546 13.31 24.96 8.97
CA GLU A 546 13.67 24.39 10.28
C GLU A 546 13.50 25.41 11.41
N ASP A 547 13.27 24.92 12.63
CA ASP A 547 13.21 25.79 13.81
C ASP A 547 14.62 26.30 14.18
N VAL A 548 14.72 27.56 14.60
CA VAL A 548 16.01 28.22 14.87
C VAL A 548 16.17 28.57 16.34
N ALA A 549 17.18 27.99 16.98
CA ALA A 549 17.65 28.38 18.31
C ALA A 549 18.66 29.53 18.23
N MET A 550 18.53 30.52 19.09
CA MET A 550 19.46 31.67 19.12
C MET A 550 20.23 31.74 20.45
N THR A 551 21.52 32.03 20.36
CA THR A 551 22.40 32.28 21.51
C THR A 551 23.16 33.58 21.31
N LEU A 552 23.40 34.32 22.39
CA LEU A 552 24.19 35.54 22.38
C LEU A 552 25.38 35.38 23.31
N GLN A 553 26.57 35.79 22.88
CA GLN A 553 27.77 35.81 23.71
C GLN A 553 28.29 37.24 23.85
N LEU A 554 28.56 37.62 25.10
CA LEU A 554 29.13 38.92 25.47
C LEU A 554 30.06 38.75 26.68
N CYS A 555 31.31 39.23 26.59
CA CYS A 555 32.30 39.19 27.67
C CYS A 555 32.53 37.78 28.28
N GLY A 556 32.41 36.72 27.47
CA GLY A 556 32.55 35.33 27.89
C GLY A 556 31.31 34.72 28.56
N ALA A 557 30.24 35.48 28.77
CA ALA A 557 28.94 34.97 29.21
C ALA A 557 28.00 34.74 28.02
N SER A 558 27.11 33.76 28.13
CA SER A 558 26.10 33.43 27.11
C SER A 558 24.68 33.72 27.61
N ALA A 559 23.80 34.18 26.72
CA ALA A 559 22.37 34.40 26.96
C ALA A 559 21.52 33.73 25.88
N THR A 560 20.33 33.24 26.27
CA THR A 560 19.39 32.52 25.40
C THR A 560 17.97 33.10 25.46
N ASP A 561 17.77 34.20 26.20
CA ASP A 561 16.46 34.78 26.51
C ASP A 561 15.92 35.67 25.37
N PHE A 562 15.91 35.14 24.14
CA PHE A 562 15.35 35.83 22.98
C PHE A 562 13.82 35.80 23.01
N THR A 563 13.19 36.94 22.74
CA THR A 563 11.76 37.03 22.44
C THR A 563 11.57 36.99 20.92
N GLN A 564 11.07 35.89 20.39
CA GLN A 564 10.83 35.71 18.95
C GLN A 564 9.32 35.79 18.63
N VAL A 565 8.96 36.56 17.60
CA VAL A 565 7.59 36.65 17.06
C VAL A 565 7.65 36.65 15.54
N GLY A 566 7.31 35.51 14.93
CA GLY A 566 7.54 35.25 13.51
C GLY A 566 9.04 35.33 13.20
N ILE A 567 9.42 36.05 12.15
CA ILE A 567 10.83 36.25 11.79
C ILE A 567 11.55 37.29 12.68
N ASN A 568 10.87 38.01 13.56
CA ASN A 568 11.48 39.07 14.36
C ASN A 568 11.97 38.53 15.70
N TRP A 569 13.14 39.00 16.14
CA TRP A 569 13.69 38.68 17.46
C TRP A 569 14.08 39.95 18.21
N GLU A 570 14.00 39.88 19.54
CA GLU A 570 14.43 40.91 20.48
C GLU A 570 15.14 40.26 21.66
N ILE A 571 16.21 40.90 22.15
CA ILE A 571 16.89 40.48 23.38
C ILE A 571 17.39 41.70 24.16
N ASP A 572 17.17 41.69 25.47
CA ASP A 572 17.73 42.67 26.40
C ASP A 572 19.02 42.14 27.03
N VAL A 573 20.12 42.86 26.83
CA VAL A 573 21.47 42.44 27.22
C VAL A 573 22.02 43.35 28.30
N SER A 574 22.40 42.77 29.44
CA SER A 574 23.06 43.51 30.54
C SER A 574 24.58 43.44 30.44
N ILE A 575 25.25 44.58 30.64
CA ILE A 575 26.72 44.65 30.69
C ILE A 575 27.31 44.29 32.07
N ALA A 576 26.49 43.83 33.02
CA ALA A 576 26.93 43.51 34.39
C ALA A 576 28.08 42.50 34.44
N THR A 577 28.18 41.61 33.45
CA THR A 577 29.25 40.61 33.30
C THR A 577 30.57 41.20 32.78
N CYS A 578 30.53 42.40 32.20
CA CYS A 578 31.66 43.10 31.58
C CYS A 578 32.36 44.12 32.51
N VAL A 579 31.83 44.33 33.73
CA VAL A 579 32.18 45.46 34.66
C VAL A 579 33.65 45.47 35.13
N MET A 580 34.44 44.44 34.83
CA MET A 580 35.87 44.38 35.18
C MET A 580 36.82 44.81 34.06
N GLN A 581 36.31 45.32 32.94
CA GLN A 581 37.13 45.70 31.78
C GLN A 581 36.77 47.13 31.35
N GLU A 582 37.76 48.00 31.12
CA GLU A 582 37.57 49.36 30.58
C GLU A 582 37.18 49.29 29.09
N ILE A 583 35.99 48.74 28.81
CA ILE A 583 35.50 48.45 27.47
C ILE A 583 34.84 49.71 26.90
N THR A 584 35.33 50.15 25.73
CA THR A 584 34.74 51.27 24.98
C THR A 584 33.72 50.81 23.94
N VAL A 585 33.80 49.55 23.51
CA VAL A 585 32.92 48.91 22.53
C VAL A 585 32.64 47.47 22.98
N TYR A 586 31.38 47.12 23.17
CA TYR A 586 30.94 45.78 23.48
C TYR A 586 30.79 44.98 22.19
N ASP A 587 31.61 43.94 22.04
CA ASP A 587 31.55 42.98 20.94
C ASP A 587 30.55 41.87 21.31
N VAL A 588 29.41 41.87 20.63
CA VAL A 588 28.33 40.90 20.83
C VAL A 588 28.36 39.91 19.68
N THR A 589 28.42 38.62 19.98
CA THR A 589 28.31 37.54 18.99
C THR A 589 26.97 36.85 19.14
N ILE A 590 26.11 36.94 18.12
CA ILE A 590 24.85 36.21 18.07
C ILE A 590 25.03 35.01 17.17
N THR A 591 24.69 33.82 17.66
CA THR A 591 24.69 32.58 16.89
C THR A 591 23.26 32.07 16.75
N ALA A 592 22.80 31.87 15.52
CA ALA A 592 21.54 31.20 15.21
C ALA A 592 21.88 29.77 14.75
N THR A 593 21.16 28.77 15.25
CA THR A 593 21.41 27.35 14.97
C THR A 593 20.09 26.67 14.64
N ASP A 594 20.02 26.00 13.50
CA ASP A 594 18.85 25.21 13.09
C ASP A 594 18.76 23.85 13.81
N GLU A 595 17.67 23.12 13.56
CA GLU A 595 17.42 21.77 14.07
C GLU A 595 18.47 20.75 13.60
N SER A 596 19.03 20.96 12.40
CA SER A 596 20.12 20.17 11.82
C SER A 596 21.51 20.51 12.39
N ASN A 597 21.61 21.40 13.38
CA ASN A 597 22.82 21.87 14.04
C ASN A 597 23.81 22.65 13.14
N ILE A 598 23.33 23.23 12.05
CA ILE A 598 24.10 24.19 11.26
C ILE A 598 23.84 25.58 11.83
N ALA A 599 24.88 26.43 11.84
CA ALA A 599 24.83 27.70 12.54
C ALA A 599 25.35 28.87 11.71
N SER A 600 24.74 30.04 11.92
CA SER A 600 25.21 31.32 11.40
C SER A 600 25.57 32.28 12.54
N ILE A 601 26.56 33.13 12.29
CA ILE A 601 27.12 34.04 13.30
C ILE A 601 26.97 35.48 12.82
N LEU A 602 26.49 36.35 13.71
CA LEU A 602 26.41 37.79 13.52
C LEU A 602 27.21 38.49 14.63
N GLU A 603 28.20 39.27 14.24
CA GLU A 603 28.97 40.12 15.16
C GLU A 603 28.39 41.55 15.16
N VAL A 604 28.11 42.07 16.36
CA VAL A 604 27.53 43.40 16.56
C VAL A 604 28.40 44.18 17.53
N ASN A 605 28.85 45.36 17.08
CA ASN A 605 29.60 46.30 17.90
C ASN A 605 28.63 47.33 18.51
N VAL A 606 28.62 47.42 19.84
CA VAL A 606 27.79 48.37 20.59
C VAL A 606 28.68 49.31 21.39
N ALA A 607 28.68 50.60 21.06
CA ALA A 607 29.47 51.60 21.77
C ALA A 607 28.92 51.89 23.17
N ASP A 608 29.82 52.07 24.15
CA ASP A 608 29.44 52.42 25.53
C ASP A 608 28.89 53.86 25.62
N PRO A 609 27.67 54.07 26.16
CA PRO A 609 27.02 55.37 26.22
C PRO A 609 27.68 56.34 27.21
N ASN A 610 28.54 55.84 28.10
CA ASN A 610 29.25 56.60 29.14
C ASN A 610 30.69 56.93 28.76
N THR A 611 31.18 56.48 27.60
CA THR A 611 32.46 56.95 27.09
C THR A 611 32.35 58.42 26.71
N GLN A 612 32.97 59.29 27.53
CA GLN A 612 33.12 60.69 27.21
C GLN A 612 33.95 60.79 25.93
N SER A 613 33.32 61.26 24.85
CA SER A 613 34.05 61.75 23.69
C SER A 613 35.08 62.76 24.20
N ILE A 614 36.35 62.47 23.97
CA ILE A 614 37.39 63.50 24.08
C ILE A 614 37.09 64.47 22.95
N ILE A 615 36.32 65.50 23.27
CA ILE A 615 36.13 66.67 22.43
C ILE A 615 37.48 67.40 22.51
N ASP A 616 38.32 67.22 21.48
CA ASP A 616 39.43 68.13 21.22
C ASP A 616 38.83 69.48 20.77
N ASP A 617 38.51 70.29 21.77
CA ASP A 617 38.08 71.66 21.63
C ASP A 617 39.34 72.52 21.45
N ASN A 618 39.77 72.72 20.19
CA ASN A 618 40.69 73.79 19.87
C ASN A 618 40.15 74.63 18.72
N SER A 619 39.36 75.63 19.09
CA SER A 619 39.02 76.76 18.24
C SER A 619 40.20 77.72 18.15
N ASN A 620 40.76 77.92 16.96
CA ASN A 620 40.99 79.28 16.46
C ASN A 620 41.48 79.38 15.00
N SER A 621 40.97 80.46 14.39
CA SER A 621 41.51 81.31 13.32
C SER A 621 41.65 80.78 11.89
N GLU A 622 40.87 81.42 11.00
CA GLU A 622 41.28 82.08 9.74
C GLU A 622 42.78 81.88 9.38
N ASP A 623 43.20 81.55 8.17
CA ASP A 623 42.93 82.23 6.91
C ASP A 623 43.58 81.46 5.74
N ASP A 624 43.26 81.92 4.54
CA ASP A 624 43.62 81.54 3.17
C ASP A 624 44.96 80.82 2.85
N THR A 625 44.93 80.13 1.69
CA THR A 625 46.01 79.79 0.73
C THR A 625 46.58 78.36 0.60
N SER A 626 46.30 77.82 -0.61
CA SER A 626 47.17 77.11 -1.57
C SER A 626 47.64 75.65 -1.34
N SER A 627 47.20 74.81 -2.29
CA SER A 627 47.96 73.79 -3.06
C SER A 627 48.72 72.69 -2.30
N ASP A 628 48.22 71.46 -2.31
CA ASP A 628 48.52 70.46 -3.35
C ASP A 628 48.13 69.03 -2.89
N GLU A 629 47.44 68.36 -3.82
CA GLU A 629 47.30 66.94 -4.13
C GLU A 629 47.51 65.79 -3.10
N ASN A 630 46.47 64.93 -3.11
CA ASN A 630 46.51 63.46 -3.11
C ASN A 630 46.94 62.71 -1.83
N SER A 631 45.94 62.24 -1.08
CA SER A 631 45.88 60.82 -0.70
C SER A 631 44.43 60.38 -0.58
N MET A 632 44.02 59.54 -1.52
CA MET A 632 42.67 59.00 -1.71
C MET A 632 42.47 57.75 -0.83
N LEU A 633 41.37 57.70 -0.09
CA LEU A 633 40.68 56.47 0.29
C LEU A 633 39.49 56.32 -0.68
N PRO A 634 39.35 55.25 -1.46
CA PRO A 634 38.16 55.05 -2.28
C PRO A 634 37.04 54.41 -1.46
N SER A 635 35.98 55.19 -1.23
CA SER A 635 34.64 54.71 -0.88
C SER A 635 34.00 54.03 -2.10
N ILE A 636 33.75 52.72 -1.99
CA ILE A 636 32.88 52.00 -2.92
C ILE A 636 31.43 52.23 -2.47
N SER A 637 30.79 53.33 -2.87
CA SER A 637 29.32 53.49 -2.73
C SER A 637 28.66 54.56 -3.62
N VAL A 638 29.27 54.93 -4.75
CA VAL A 638 28.69 55.97 -5.65
C VAL A 638 28.33 55.43 -7.06
N LEU A 639 28.76 54.22 -7.43
CA LEU A 639 28.41 53.62 -8.73
C LEU A 639 27.10 52.82 -8.73
N ALA A 640 26.59 52.40 -7.57
CA ALA A 640 25.33 51.66 -7.46
C ALA A 640 24.09 52.59 -7.53
N THR A 641 24.21 53.84 -7.10
CA THR A 641 23.09 54.79 -7.06
C THR A 641 22.83 55.49 -8.40
N ILE A 642 23.80 55.51 -9.32
CA ILE A 642 23.64 56.09 -10.67
C ILE A 642 23.08 55.06 -11.67
N SER A 643 23.27 53.75 -11.44
CA SER A 643 22.80 52.69 -12.32
C SER A 643 21.31 52.35 -12.13
N VAL A 644 20.77 52.49 -10.91
CA VAL A 644 19.33 52.30 -10.63
C VAL A 644 18.47 53.46 -11.18
N ALA A 645 19.01 54.69 -11.19
CA ALA A 645 18.32 55.86 -11.74
C ALA A 645 18.24 55.87 -13.28
N LEU A 646 19.17 55.20 -13.98
CA LEU A 646 19.17 55.09 -15.45
C LEU A 646 18.34 53.91 -15.98
N ALA A 647 18.13 52.85 -15.19
CA ALA A 647 17.23 51.74 -15.56
C ALA A 647 15.74 52.11 -15.39
N GLY A 648 15.40 52.95 -14.41
CA GLY A 648 14.03 53.42 -14.19
C GLY A 648 13.49 54.38 -15.26
N ALA A 649 14.37 55.08 -15.98
CA ALA A 649 13.99 56.00 -17.07
C ALA A 649 13.91 55.33 -18.46
N ALA A 650 14.36 54.07 -18.60
CA ALA A 650 14.28 53.32 -19.85
C ALA A 650 13.04 52.41 -19.95
N LEU A 651 12.41 52.06 -18.82
CA LEU A 651 11.20 51.21 -18.80
C LEU A 651 9.88 51.98 -18.86
N THR A 652 9.87 53.28 -18.61
CA THR A 652 8.67 54.14 -18.81
C THR A 652 8.54 54.70 -20.23
N ARG A 653 9.42 54.33 -21.16
CA ARG A 653 9.44 54.86 -22.54
C ARG A 653 9.19 53.81 -23.64
N ARG A 654 8.60 52.67 -23.29
CA ARG A 654 8.21 51.60 -24.24
C ARG A 654 6.73 51.21 -24.24
N ASP A 655 5.87 52.11 -23.72
CA ASP A 655 4.40 52.02 -23.82
C ASP A 655 3.76 53.21 -24.58
N GLU A 656 4.57 53.99 -25.33
CA GLU A 656 4.06 54.93 -26.34
C GLU A 656 4.80 54.72 -27.67
N GLU A 657 4.49 53.62 -28.35
CA GLU A 657 4.36 53.53 -29.82
C GLU A 657 3.54 52.30 -30.23
#